data_AF-A0A7C9NJK2-F1
#
_entry.id   AF-A0A7C9NJK2-F1
#
_cell.length_a   1.000
_cell.length_b   1.000
_cell.length_c   1.000
_cell.angle_alpha   90.00
_cell.angle_beta   90.00
_cell.angle_gamma   90.00
#
_symmetry.space_group_name_H-M   'P 1'
#
loop_
_entity.id
_entity.type
_entity.pdbx_description
1 polymer ?
#
loop_
_entity_poly.entity_id
_entity_poly.type
_entity_poly.pdbx_seq_one_letter_code
_entity_poly.pdbx_strand_id
1 'polypeptide(L)'
;MQRTRRALGVLVTALALPLGMLGAPAQAADDPAVTWSNYEKITLTKNVGEPVDMAVLPDLRVLHTARTGDLRLTDPSTGITKIVNTIPVYNNSEDGLQTVALDPDFATNKWVYLYYAPRTMTPPYVATTPTGSAPNTLPAGQTDAYWDQWKGYNQLSRFKWDGEKLDLSTEQVIIKVETQRGQCCHVAGDIDWDADGNLYLGTGDNTPASAPGANGYAPNNDAPGVNPGNDTRRGAGNSNDLRGKILRIKVQADGSYTIPAGNLWPVGTEKTRPEVFVTGVRNPFRLDVDPATGTLSWADYGPDAGAPNPDRGPMGYVEWNTTPTNKPINAGWPYCTGNNFNYNNWNFATNTPREFFDCAAGPISGSRHNTGIAQLPPATPADLYYGDNNTHQPAEWAGLTDFDPQGGQGPMGGPIYHYDPANPSAHKFPQYWDGKAFFAEFSQDYLAAFTLAGPDGPVTKIEQFFPNKALTQAAMPITDSPIDIEFGPDGSLYVLDYGDGFFRANPDAGLYRIDYSPDNKSPQAKIKTDKRSSSGPPLTVNFDASGSTDTEPGTLTYEWDVDGDGTFDKTGVQVSHTYTTNGLYFARLKVTDAGGRSALTSVEVSVGNTAPEVSVNTPGNGGFFDWGQAIPFNLSATDAEDGPNAVCSRMQWNFGLGHDNHAHPETLGTGCTGAWPTPANAPEHGETENIFGVVVISYRDNGANGLPPALGEASIILNPKLQQAEHADIINGAVDTDDPNASGLGKITSLDPGDSIAWDPVNFAGINSVKVRASGAGTLSLRWNSATAAPFATATIPAGAGWQEVTTSLANAPTGTGQLYVTSTGGVELDSFTYVGGGVADTTAPTVTATPNPAPNANGWNDGNVSVTVAATDNGTVSSRQYSINGGQTWQNANNPVNITAEGVTTFLYRATDSGGNVSAVGTLTVRIDKTNPTAGVTGVTATEYGTADVVTPVVTGADAHSGIDTMTATIDGEPVTPGQPFELWKLSLGEHTLVGTVKDKAGRTTTAQVKFTVTTSYEDLETLIPRLRDAGKITANGATALLNHLRDAQHSLSLNKPSAARSELNGFIRTLSQRDYVKDAELRAALERDANQLLSEI
;
A
#
# COMPACT_ATOMS: atom_id res chain seq x y z
N MET A 1 59.15 -55.14 30.55
CA MET A 1 60.35 -54.66 31.29
C MET A 1 59.87 -53.61 32.28
N GLN A 2 59.66 -53.98 33.55
CA GLN A 2 60.58 -53.79 34.69
C GLN A 2 60.57 -52.33 35.20
N ARG A 3 60.18 -51.95 36.42
CA ARG A 3 60.34 -52.52 37.79
C ARG A 3 59.32 -51.82 38.72
N THR A 4 58.45 -52.53 39.47
CA THR A 4 58.59 -53.00 40.87
C THR A 4 59.01 -51.90 41.86
N ARG A 5 58.27 -51.63 42.95
CA ARG A 5 58.18 -52.38 44.24
C ARG A 5 57.27 -51.55 45.18
N ARG A 6 56.56 -52.02 46.20
CA ARG A 6 56.32 -53.28 46.95
C ARG A 6 55.10 -52.93 47.85
N ALA A 7 53.98 -53.63 47.81
CA ALA A 7 53.67 -54.92 48.45
C ALA A 7 53.48 -54.85 49.98
N LEU A 8 52.26 -55.15 50.43
CA LEU A 8 51.82 -56.11 51.47
C LEU A 8 50.35 -55.77 51.79
N GLY A 9 49.37 -56.66 51.84
CA GLY A 9 49.39 -58.11 52.00
C GLY A 9 48.32 -58.50 53.02
N VAL A 10 47.06 -58.59 52.54
CA VAL A 10 45.99 -59.54 52.88
C VAL A 10 45.95 -60.12 54.31
N LEU A 11 44.82 -59.92 55.00
CA LEU A 11 43.99 -61.04 55.49
C LEU A 11 42.57 -60.56 55.81
N VAL A 12 41.59 -61.34 55.32
CA VAL A 12 40.15 -61.18 55.50
C VAL A 12 39.71 -61.88 56.77
N THR A 13 38.91 -61.23 57.59
CA THR A 13 37.96 -61.86 58.51
C THR A 13 36.72 -60.98 58.63
N ALA A 14 35.56 -61.58 58.36
CA ALA A 14 34.26 -60.94 58.41
C ALA A 14 33.81 -60.67 59.85
N LEU A 15 33.42 -59.42 60.14
CA LEU A 15 32.59 -59.04 61.28
C LEU A 15 31.52 -58.07 60.80
N ALA A 16 30.27 -58.35 61.19
CA ALA A 16 29.12 -57.45 61.01
C ALA A 16 29.20 -56.27 61.99
N LEU A 17 28.90 -55.05 61.51
CA LEU A 17 28.61 -53.81 62.26
C LEU A 17 27.95 -52.80 61.27
N PRO A 18 27.25 -51.75 61.75
CA PRO A 18 25.85 -51.47 61.42
C PRO A 18 25.65 -50.49 60.26
N LEU A 19 24.42 -50.46 59.71
CA LEU A 19 23.93 -49.45 58.78
C LEU A 19 24.21 -48.03 59.30
N GLY A 20 25.23 -47.39 58.75
CA GLY A 20 25.28 -45.93 58.68
C GLY A 20 24.37 -45.49 57.53
N MET A 21 23.30 -44.77 57.87
CA MET A 21 22.54 -44.01 56.88
C MET A 21 23.51 -43.03 56.20
N LEU A 22 23.97 -43.37 55.00
CA LEU A 22 24.52 -42.42 54.06
C LEU A 22 23.32 -41.55 53.63
N GLY A 23 23.20 -40.37 54.25
CA GLY A 23 22.36 -39.32 53.70
C GLY A 23 22.82 -39.09 52.26
N ALA A 24 21.88 -39.22 51.31
CA ALA A 24 22.10 -38.75 49.96
C ALA A 24 22.59 -37.30 50.02
N PRO A 25 23.50 -36.87 49.13
CA PRO A 25 23.84 -35.46 49.03
C PRO A 25 22.53 -34.71 48.77
N ALA A 26 22.20 -33.75 49.64
CA ALA A 26 21.08 -32.85 49.41
C ALA A 26 21.34 -32.18 48.06
N GLN A 27 20.44 -32.42 47.11
CA GLN A 27 20.35 -31.63 45.89
C GLN A 27 20.28 -30.17 46.34
N ALA A 28 21.18 -29.31 45.83
CA ALA A 28 21.07 -27.88 46.08
C ALA A 28 19.65 -27.47 45.66
N ALA A 29 18.87 -26.92 46.59
CA ALA A 29 17.57 -26.38 46.25
C ALA A 29 17.80 -25.21 45.29
N ASP A 30 17.05 -25.17 44.19
CA ASP A 30 17.07 -24.03 43.27
C ASP A 30 16.72 -22.75 44.03
N ASP A 31 17.30 -21.62 43.62
CA ASP A 31 17.04 -20.33 44.26
C ASP A 31 15.53 -20.04 44.25
N PRO A 32 14.91 -19.61 45.37
CA PRO A 32 13.49 -19.27 45.41
C PRO A 32 13.06 -18.27 44.34
N ALA A 33 13.98 -17.44 43.83
CA ALA A 33 13.72 -16.50 42.76
C ALA A 33 13.49 -17.14 41.38
N VAL A 34 13.97 -18.36 41.13
CA VAL A 34 13.71 -19.12 39.88
C VAL A 34 12.67 -20.23 40.08
N THR A 35 11.97 -20.20 41.21
CA THR A 35 10.82 -21.06 41.49
C THR A 35 9.56 -20.36 41.02
N TRP A 36 9.04 -20.72 39.85
CA TRP A 36 7.92 -19.99 39.20
C TRP A 36 6.60 -20.01 39.97
N SER A 37 6.40 -20.98 40.87
CA SER A 37 5.26 -20.95 41.80
C SER A 37 5.33 -19.84 42.85
N ASN A 38 6.42 -19.07 42.89
CA ASN A 38 6.55 -17.87 43.72
C ASN A 38 6.20 -16.59 42.97
N TYR A 39 5.71 -16.66 41.73
CA TYR A 39 5.27 -15.50 40.96
C TYR A 39 3.79 -15.63 40.60
N GLU A 40 3.16 -14.50 40.34
CA GLU A 40 1.82 -14.41 39.76
C GLU A 40 1.81 -13.39 38.64
N LYS A 41 1.17 -13.70 37.49
CA LYS A 41 0.88 -12.75 36.40
C LYS A 41 -0.59 -12.34 36.50
N ILE A 42 -0.83 -11.08 36.88
CA ILE A 42 -2.15 -10.51 37.15
C ILE A 42 -2.61 -9.71 35.93
N THR A 43 -3.80 -9.99 35.42
CA THR A 43 -4.42 -9.18 34.36
C THR A 43 -4.93 -7.86 34.93
N LEU A 44 -4.40 -6.73 34.43
CA LEU A 44 -4.89 -5.40 34.78
C LEU A 44 -6.03 -4.97 33.86
N THR A 45 -5.89 -5.22 32.56
CA THR A 45 -6.94 -4.97 31.56
C THR A 45 -6.72 -5.74 30.27
N LYS A 46 -7.81 -6.01 29.56
CA LYS A 46 -7.82 -6.48 28.17
C LYS A 46 -8.19 -5.36 27.18
N ASN A 47 -8.53 -4.17 27.67
CA ASN A 47 -8.91 -3.03 26.85
C ASN A 47 -7.69 -2.15 26.53
N VAL A 48 -6.77 -2.67 25.71
CA VAL A 48 -5.50 -2.00 25.39
C VAL A 48 -5.48 -1.32 24.02
N GLY A 49 -6.48 -1.54 23.17
CA GLY A 49 -6.45 -1.06 21.78
C GLY A 49 -5.46 -1.88 20.95
N GLU A 50 -4.82 -1.28 19.95
CA GLU A 50 -3.63 -1.85 19.28
C GLU A 50 -2.39 -1.36 20.05
N PRO A 51 -1.96 -2.05 21.12
CA PRO A 51 -1.01 -1.51 22.07
C PRO A 51 0.36 -1.28 21.42
N VAL A 52 1.09 -0.25 21.88
CA VAL A 52 2.49 -0.08 21.50
C VAL A 52 3.34 0.01 22.75
N ASP A 53 3.08 1.00 23.62
CA ASP A 53 3.98 1.38 24.71
C ASP A 53 3.21 1.68 26.00
N MET A 54 3.88 1.59 27.16
CA MET A 54 3.30 1.97 28.46
C MET A 54 4.23 2.81 29.33
N ALA A 55 3.63 3.46 30.33
CA ALA A 55 4.36 4.13 31.39
C ALA A 55 3.64 3.96 32.74
N VAL A 56 4.33 3.45 33.75
CA VAL A 56 3.77 3.25 35.10
C VAL A 56 3.89 4.51 35.95
N LEU A 57 2.75 5.05 36.40
CA LEU A 57 2.72 6.26 37.24
C LEU A 57 3.18 5.97 38.67
N PRO A 58 3.65 6.99 39.42
CA PRO A 58 3.99 6.86 40.84
C PRO A 58 2.85 6.33 41.74
N ASP A 59 1.60 6.43 41.28
CA ASP A 59 0.41 5.91 41.98
C ASP A 59 -0.07 4.56 41.43
N LEU A 60 0.76 3.87 40.65
CA LEU A 60 0.55 2.55 40.06
C LEU A 60 -0.51 2.47 38.95
N ARG A 61 -1.13 3.60 38.58
CA ARG A 61 -1.91 3.66 37.33
C ARG A 61 -0.96 3.56 36.14
N VAL A 62 -1.45 3.06 35.01
CA VAL A 62 -0.62 2.84 33.83
C VAL A 62 -1.18 3.62 32.65
N LEU A 63 -0.36 4.50 32.07
CA LEU A 63 -0.64 5.07 30.76
C LEU A 63 -0.18 4.09 29.69
N HIS A 64 -0.95 3.92 28.62
CA HIS A 64 -0.52 3.12 27.48
C HIS A 64 -1.07 3.67 26.17
N THR A 65 -0.29 3.52 25.11
CA THR A 65 -0.62 3.99 23.77
C THR A 65 -1.28 2.88 22.96
N ALA A 66 -2.19 3.27 22.07
CA ALA A 66 -2.45 2.48 20.87
C ALA A 66 -1.96 3.22 19.63
N ARG A 67 -1.42 2.47 18.67
CA ARG A 67 -0.85 3.02 17.42
C ARG A 67 -1.78 3.96 16.68
N THR A 68 -3.09 3.71 16.77
CA THR A 68 -4.16 4.51 16.16
C THR A 68 -4.31 5.93 16.72
N GLY A 69 -3.58 6.29 17.78
CA GLY A 69 -3.53 7.64 18.35
C GLY A 69 -4.17 7.78 19.73
N ASP A 70 -4.75 6.70 20.28
CA ASP A 70 -5.40 6.75 21.58
C ASP A 70 -4.38 6.57 22.72
N LEU A 71 -4.41 7.48 23.69
CA LEU A 71 -3.75 7.33 24.99
C LEU A 71 -4.78 6.85 26.01
N ARG A 72 -4.48 5.74 26.70
CA ARG A 72 -5.34 5.11 27.70
C ARG A 72 -4.73 5.20 29.09
N LEU A 73 -5.58 5.17 30.09
CA LEU A 73 -5.22 5.08 31.50
C LEU A 73 -5.92 3.87 32.11
N THR A 74 -5.14 2.93 32.63
CA THR A 74 -5.62 1.80 33.43
C THR A 74 -5.38 2.07 34.90
N ASP A 75 -6.43 1.92 35.71
CA ASP A 75 -6.36 2.03 37.16
C ASP A 75 -6.53 0.64 37.80
N PRO A 76 -5.44 0.01 38.27
CA PRO A 76 -5.48 -1.30 38.92
C PRO A 76 -6.35 -1.33 40.18
N SER A 77 -6.51 -0.21 40.89
CA SER A 77 -7.31 -0.15 42.12
C SER A 77 -8.81 -0.23 41.86
N THR A 78 -9.24 0.06 40.63
CA THR A 78 -10.63 -0.06 40.21
C THR A 78 -10.86 -1.12 39.14
N GLY A 79 -9.79 -1.59 38.48
CA GLY A 79 -9.87 -2.49 37.32
C GLY A 79 -10.47 -1.85 36.07
N ILE A 80 -10.44 -0.52 35.96
CA ILE A 80 -11.08 0.26 34.87
C ILE A 80 -9.99 0.79 33.95
N THR A 81 -10.25 0.76 32.65
CA THR A 81 -9.42 1.42 31.63
C THR A 81 -10.25 2.43 30.84
N LYS A 82 -9.69 3.61 30.58
CA LYS A 82 -10.34 4.70 29.84
C LYS A 82 -9.40 5.25 28.77
N ILE A 83 -9.95 5.67 27.64
CA ILE A 83 -9.23 6.55 26.69
C ILE A 83 -9.25 7.96 27.30
N VAL A 84 -8.07 8.53 27.57
CA VAL A 84 -7.92 9.85 28.20
C VAL A 84 -7.61 10.95 27.19
N ASN A 85 -6.97 10.62 26.07
CA ASN A 85 -6.73 11.51 24.94
C ASN A 85 -6.71 10.72 23.62
N THR A 86 -7.02 11.39 22.50
CA THR A 86 -6.79 10.89 21.14
C THR A 86 -5.96 11.92 20.36
N ILE A 87 -4.80 11.50 19.86
CA ILE A 87 -3.85 12.30 19.09
C ILE A 87 -4.08 12.06 17.59
N PRO A 88 -4.28 13.10 16.77
CA PRO A 88 -4.41 12.92 15.33
C PRO A 88 -3.08 12.47 14.68
N VAL A 89 -3.02 11.21 14.24
CA VAL A 89 -1.81 10.62 13.68
C VAL A 89 -1.95 10.25 12.20
N TYR A 90 -0.82 10.23 11.49
CA TYR A 90 -0.66 9.45 10.28
C TYR A 90 -0.34 8.01 10.70
N ASN A 91 -1.18 7.05 10.32
CA ASN A 91 -1.11 5.67 10.80
C ASN A 91 -1.03 4.61 9.69
N ASN A 92 -0.43 4.98 8.55
CA ASN A 92 -0.11 4.01 7.49
C ASN A 92 1.14 3.22 7.89
N SER A 93 1.13 1.92 7.65
CA SER A 93 2.23 1.05 8.07
C SER A 93 2.48 1.20 9.58
N GLU A 94 3.72 1.10 10.03
CA GLU A 94 4.07 1.16 11.45
C GLU A 94 3.94 2.57 12.07
N ASP A 95 3.67 3.61 11.27
CA ASP A 95 3.44 4.94 11.82
C ASP A 95 2.20 4.99 12.70
N GLY A 96 2.19 5.95 13.63
CA GLY A 96 1.12 6.14 14.59
C GLY A 96 1.58 6.88 15.83
N LEU A 97 0.87 6.68 16.94
CA LEU A 97 1.36 7.02 18.28
C LEU A 97 2.20 5.86 18.80
N GLN A 98 3.49 6.09 19.01
CA GLN A 98 4.44 5.06 19.43
C GLN A 98 4.53 5.08 20.95
N THR A 99 5.20 6.10 21.49
CA THR A 99 5.72 6.08 22.87
C THR A 99 4.91 6.96 23.80
N VAL A 100 4.83 6.56 25.07
CA VAL A 100 4.46 7.37 26.22
C VAL A 100 5.50 7.19 27.32
N ALA A 101 6.04 8.28 27.85
CA ALA A 101 7.01 8.20 28.94
C ALA A 101 6.86 9.36 29.93
N LEU A 102 7.24 9.13 31.18
CA LEU A 102 7.17 10.12 32.26
C LEU A 102 8.50 10.85 32.42
N ASP A 103 8.47 12.16 32.57
CA ASP A 103 9.69 12.91 32.92
C ASP A 103 10.29 12.38 34.25
N PRO A 104 11.62 12.29 34.41
CA PRO A 104 12.22 11.83 35.67
C PRO A 104 11.75 12.62 36.91
N ASP A 105 11.40 13.89 36.73
CA ASP A 105 10.84 14.75 37.79
C ASP A 105 9.29 14.81 37.79
N PHE A 106 8.60 13.83 37.17
CA PHE A 106 7.15 13.80 36.96
C PHE A 106 6.33 14.01 38.25
N ALA A 107 6.82 13.52 39.39
CA ALA A 107 6.19 13.72 40.69
C ALA A 107 5.93 15.21 40.98
N THR A 108 6.81 16.09 40.49
CA THR A 108 6.74 17.54 40.68
C THR A 108 6.28 18.29 39.42
N ASN A 109 6.81 17.94 38.24
CA ASN A 109 6.64 18.75 37.04
C ASN A 109 5.45 18.31 36.17
N LYS A 110 4.96 17.07 36.32
CA LYS A 110 3.83 16.52 35.56
C LYS A 110 3.99 16.54 34.04
N TRP A 111 5.22 16.41 33.52
CA TRP A 111 5.45 16.29 32.08
C TRP A 111 5.34 14.82 31.62
N VAL A 112 4.59 14.59 30.55
CA VAL A 112 4.48 13.31 29.85
C VAL A 112 4.92 13.51 28.41
N TYR A 113 5.79 12.64 27.91
CA TYR A 113 6.32 12.69 26.55
C TYR A 113 5.55 11.73 25.66
N LEU A 114 5.34 12.13 24.40
CA LEU A 114 4.78 11.29 23.35
C LEU A 114 5.65 11.37 22.09
N TYR A 115 5.93 10.23 21.48
CA TYR A 115 6.53 10.15 20.14
C TYR A 115 5.50 9.66 19.12
N TYR A 116 5.25 10.44 18.07
CA TYR A 116 4.18 10.12 17.13
C TYR A 116 4.40 10.70 15.73
N ALA A 117 3.68 10.11 14.77
CA ALA A 117 3.57 10.56 13.40
C ALA A 117 2.40 11.56 13.26
N PRO A 118 2.61 12.88 13.24
CA PRO A 118 1.52 13.85 13.18
C PRO A 118 0.78 13.75 11.85
N ARG A 119 -0.57 13.81 11.89
CA ARG A 119 -1.37 13.83 10.66
C ARG A 119 -1.15 15.10 9.84
N THR A 120 -0.99 16.24 10.52
CA THR A 120 -0.77 17.55 9.90
C THR A 120 0.64 18.03 10.23
N MET A 121 1.40 18.40 9.20
CA MET A 121 2.80 18.81 9.31
C MET A 121 2.98 20.29 8.99
N THR A 122 4.05 20.87 9.52
CA THR A 122 4.42 22.27 9.25
C THR A 122 5.41 22.38 8.08
N PRO A 123 5.45 23.49 7.33
CA PRO A 123 6.45 23.72 6.29
C PRO A 123 7.90 23.48 6.78
N PRO A 124 8.82 23.03 5.90
CA PRO A 124 8.69 22.92 4.44
C PRO A 124 8.00 21.63 3.94
N TYR A 125 7.54 20.76 4.85
CA TYR A 125 6.80 19.54 4.50
C TYR A 125 5.43 19.87 3.92
N VAL A 126 4.86 18.93 3.15
CA VAL A 126 3.47 19.01 2.72
C VAL A 126 2.56 19.01 3.95
N ALA A 127 1.44 19.73 3.90
CA ALA A 127 0.54 19.85 5.05
C ALA A 127 0.03 18.48 5.54
N THR A 128 -0.27 17.57 4.61
CA THR A 128 -0.61 16.18 4.89
C THR A 128 0.01 15.30 3.82
N THR A 129 0.59 14.17 4.23
CA THR A 129 1.04 13.11 3.30
C THR A 129 -0.14 12.48 2.57
N PRO A 130 0.03 12.05 1.30
CA PRO A 130 -0.94 11.18 0.65
C PRO A 130 -1.26 9.91 1.48
N THR A 131 -2.46 9.36 1.29
CA THR A 131 -2.87 8.09 1.91
C THR A 131 -2.33 6.89 1.13
N GLY A 132 -2.00 5.79 1.82
CA GLY A 132 -1.51 4.55 1.22
C GLY A 132 0.01 4.54 0.99
N SER A 133 0.48 3.53 0.25
CA SER A 133 1.91 3.34 -0.05
C SER A 133 2.37 4.19 -1.24
N ALA A 134 3.56 4.76 -1.11
CA ALA A 134 4.33 5.34 -2.19
C ALA A 134 4.76 4.25 -3.17
N PRO A 135 4.88 4.55 -4.48
CA PRO A 135 5.38 3.59 -5.43
C PRO A 135 6.88 3.33 -5.21
N ASN A 136 7.33 2.12 -5.56
CA ASN A 136 8.73 1.71 -5.48
C ASN A 136 9.64 2.40 -6.51
N THR A 137 9.07 2.86 -7.63
CA THR A 137 9.77 3.58 -8.71
C THR A 137 8.97 4.78 -9.17
N LEU A 138 9.64 5.75 -9.80
CA LEU A 138 9.01 6.95 -10.32
C LEU A 138 7.89 6.59 -11.30
N PRO A 139 6.69 7.17 -11.14
CA PRO A 139 5.66 7.07 -12.17
C PRO A 139 6.17 7.63 -13.51
N ALA A 140 5.69 7.07 -14.62
CA ALA A 140 6.13 7.47 -15.95
C ALA A 140 5.98 8.99 -16.18
N GLY A 141 7.06 9.64 -16.63
CA GLY A 141 7.12 11.08 -16.90
C GLY A 141 7.38 11.96 -15.67
N GLN A 142 7.53 11.39 -14.48
CA GLN A 142 7.91 12.12 -13.26
C GLN A 142 9.43 12.27 -13.12
N THR A 143 9.84 13.15 -12.20
CA THR A 143 11.24 13.36 -11.79
C THR A 143 11.36 13.13 -10.28
N ASP A 144 12.58 13.14 -9.72
CA ASP A 144 12.81 12.95 -8.27
C ASP A 144 12.02 13.92 -7.38
N ALA A 145 11.57 15.08 -7.89
CA ALA A 145 10.68 15.99 -7.16
C ALA A 145 9.32 15.36 -6.79
N TYR A 146 8.92 14.26 -7.45
CA TYR A 146 7.73 13.50 -7.09
C TYR A 146 7.79 12.97 -5.65
N TRP A 147 8.98 12.64 -5.14
CA TRP A 147 9.15 12.09 -3.80
C TRP A 147 8.90 13.12 -2.69
N ASP A 148 8.96 14.41 -2.99
CA ASP A 148 8.78 15.49 -2.00
C ASP A 148 7.39 15.47 -1.34
N GLN A 149 6.37 15.00 -2.05
CA GLN A 149 5.00 14.87 -1.48
C GLN A 149 4.91 13.80 -0.39
N TRP A 150 5.89 12.90 -0.31
CA TRP A 150 5.97 11.81 0.63
C TRP A 150 6.95 12.09 1.77
N LYS A 151 7.61 13.26 1.80
CA LYS A 151 8.45 13.66 2.93
C LYS A 151 7.58 14.03 4.13
N GLY A 152 7.91 13.50 5.29
CA GLY A 152 7.29 13.84 6.56
C GLY A 152 8.28 13.75 7.72
N TYR A 153 7.76 13.71 8.93
CA TYR A 153 8.56 13.48 10.12
C TYR A 153 7.73 12.83 11.23
N ASN A 154 8.38 12.04 12.08
CA ASN A 154 7.89 11.73 13.43
C ASN A 154 8.40 12.78 14.40
N GLN A 155 7.68 13.04 15.47
CA GLN A 155 8.06 14.07 16.46
C GLN A 155 7.94 13.58 17.88
N LEU A 156 8.87 14.02 18.72
CA LEU A 156 8.79 13.92 20.16
C LEU A 156 8.24 15.23 20.70
N SER A 157 7.13 15.15 21.44
CA SER A 157 6.53 16.27 22.16
C SER A 157 6.36 15.92 23.63
N ARG A 158 6.15 16.92 24.49
CA ARG A 158 5.65 16.72 25.86
C ARG A 158 4.46 17.59 26.20
N PHE A 159 3.66 17.12 27.14
CA PHE A 159 2.39 17.69 27.57
C PHE A 159 2.25 17.63 29.09
N LYS A 160 1.49 18.56 29.68
CA LYS A 160 1.17 18.54 31.10
C LYS A 160 0.06 17.53 31.40
N TRP A 161 0.30 16.71 32.43
CA TRP A 161 -0.69 15.83 33.05
C TRP A 161 -1.45 16.57 34.15
N ASP A 162 -2.78 16.56 34.10
CA ASP A 162 -3.63 17.22 35.11
C ASP A 162 -4.10 16.29 36.25
N GLY A 163 -3.81 14.99 36.15
CA GLY A 163 -4.28 13.96 37.07
C GLY A 163 -5.24 12.97 36.42
N GLU A 164 -5.91 13.37 35.35
CA GLU A 164 -6.91 12.58 34.61
C GLU A 164 -6.57 12.42 33.13
N LYS A 165 -5.98 13.44 32.50
CA LYS A 165 -5.60 13.46 31.07
C LYS A 165 -4.44 14.43 30.78
N LEU A 166 -3.98 14.43 29.53
CA LEU A 166 -3.06 15.44 29.02
C LEU A 166 -3.78 16.74 28.63
N ASP A 167 -3.24 17.88 29.05
CA ASP A 167 -3.59 19.19 28.51
C ASP A 167 -2.85 19.42 27.19
N LEU A 168 -3.52 19.09 26.08
CA LEU A 168 -2.95 19.19 24.73
C LEU A 168 -2.57 20.63 24.34
N SER A 169 -3.07 21.66 25.04
CA SER A 169 -2.68 23.05 24.77
C SER A 169 -1.27 23.40 25.27
N THR A 170 -0.67 22.54 26.09
CA THR A 170 0.66 22.72 26.67
C THR A 170 1.79 22.10 25.85
N GLU A 171 1.49 21.64 24.63
CA GLU A 171 2.45 20.95 23.78
C GLU A 171 3.77 21.73 23.65
N GLN A 172 4.85 21.03 23.93
CA GLN A 172 6.19 21.46 23.60
C GLN A 172 6.82 20.44 22.64
N VAL A 173 6.97 20.84 21.38
CA VAL A 173 7.66 20.04 20.35
C VAL A 173 9.16 20.12 20.58
N ILE A 174 9.80 18.97 20.78
CA ILE A 174 11.22 18.88 21.16
C ILE A 174 12.10 18.64 19.94
N ILE A 175 11.84 17.55 19.22
CA ILE A 175 12.62 17.15 18.04
C ILE A 175 11.73 16.50 16.98
N LYS A 176 12.10 16.70 15.72
CA LYS A 176 11.47 16.09 14.55
C LYS A 176 12.50 15.21 13.84
N VAL A 177 12.13 13.96 13.58
CA VAL A 177 12.93 12.96 12.87
C VAL A 177 12.29 12.78 11.49
N GLU A 178 13.02 13.19 10.44
CA GLU A 178 12.50 13.12 9.07
C GLU A 178 12.19 11.68 8.66
N THR A 179 11.10 11.48 7.92
CA THR A 179 10.68 10.18 7.38
C THR A 179 10.29 10.31 5.91
N GLN A 180 10.51 9.23 5.16
CA GLN A 180 9.97 9.01 3.84
C GLN A 180 8.68 8.18 4.02
N ARG A 181 7.54 8.87 3.98
CA ARG A 181 6.23 8.27 4.17
C ARG A 181 5.81 7.45 2.94
N GLY A 182 4.80 6.61 3.15
CA GLY A 182 4.29 5.69 2.11
C GLY A 182 5.26 4.54 1.82
N GLN A 183 6.38 4.44 2.51
CA GLN A 183 7.12 3.20 2.63
C GLN A 183 6.95 2.73 4.06
N CYS A 184 6.63 1.45 4.23
CA CYS A 184 6.96 0.72 5.46
C CYS A 184 8.50 0.70 5.61
N CYS A 185 9.15 0.57 6.75
CA CYS A 185 8.77 0.25 8.12
C CYS A 185 9.81 0.90 9.06
N HIS A 186 9.91 0.43 10.30
CA HIS A 186 10.95 0.75 11.28
C HIS A 186 10.84 2.18 11.80
N VAL A 187 9.82 2.39 12.61
CA VAL A 187 9.63 3.67 13.30
C VAL A 187 10.50 3.77 14.56
N ALA A 188 10.66 2.65 15.27
CA ALA A 188 11.12 2.61 16.66
C ALA A 188 10.32 3.62 17.52
N GLY A 189 11.01 4.52 18.24
CA GLY A 189 10.40 5.68 18.86
C GLY A 189 10.52 5.74 20.37
N ASP A 190 11.04 4.68 20.98
CA ASP A 190 11.16 4.57 22.43
C ASP A 190 12.16 5.56 23.03
N ILE A 191 11.93 5.96 24.27
CA ILE A 191 12.71 6.98 24.98
C ILE A 191 12.95 6.62 26.44
N ASP A 192 14.11 7.01 26.95
CA ASP A 192 14.39 6.97 28.40
C ASP A 192 15.49 7.98 28.78
N TRP A 193 15.83 8.11 30.08
CA TRP A 193 16.74 9.11 30.61
C TRP A 193 17.90 8.52 31.42
N ASP A 194 19.09 9.09 31.24
CA ASP A 194 20.18 8.84 32.18
C ASP A 194 20.00 9.63 33.50
N ALA A 195 20.84 9.32 34.50
CA ALA A 195 20.85 9.99 35.80
C ALA A 195 21.13 11.50 35.73
N ASP A 196 21.76 11.99 34.65
CA ASP A 196 21.97 13.42 34.40
C ASP A 196 20.74 14.07 33.76
N GLY A 197 19.69 13.30 33.48
CA GLY A 197 18.46 13.68 32.81
C GLY A 197 18.65 14.00 31.33
N ASN A 198 19.63 13.40 30.65
CA ASN A 198 19.68 13.40 29.20
C ASN A 198 18.71 12.35 28.67
N LEU A 199 17.91 12.74 27.68
CA LEU A 199 16.93 11.89 27.02
C LEU A 199 17.60 11.14 25.86
N TYR A 200 17.34 9.85 25.79
CA TYR A 200 17.69 8.97 24.69
C TYR A 200 16.44 8.69 23.85
N LEU A 201 16.57 8.65 22.52
CA LEU A 201 15.47 8.37 21.60
C LEU A 201 15.94 7.42 20.51
N GLY A 202 15.33 6.24 20.44
CA GLY A 202 15.53 5.27 19.36
C GLY A 202 14.78 5.69 18.10
N THR A 203 15.45 5.67 16.94
CA THR A 203 14.85 5.98 15.65
C THR A 203 15.19 4.89 14.65
N GLY A 204 14.16 4.31 14.00
CA GLY A 204 14.39 3.33 12.96
C GLY A 204 14.87 3.95 11.65
N ASP A 205 15.38 3.12 10.75
CA ASP A 205 16.02 3.51 9.49
C ASP A 205 15.01 3.95 8.40
N ASN A 206 13.72 3.73 8.67
CA ASN A 206 12.61 4.07 7.79
C ASN A 206 12.70 3.36 6.41
N THR A 207 13.20 2.12 6.36
CA THR A 207 13.41 1.36 5.10
C THR A 207 12.78 -0.03 5.17
N PRO A 208 11.98 -0.47 4.18
CA PRO A 208 11.36 -1.79 4.24
C PRO A 208 12.37 -2.90 3.94
N ALA A 209 12.20 -4.06 4.56
CA ALA A 209 12.95 -5.27 4.21
C ALA A 209 12.70 -5.72 2.76
N SER A 210 11.45 -5.55 2.29
CA SER A 210 10.96 -5.92 0.95
C SER A 210 11.29 -4.89 -0.14
N ALA A 211 12.33 -4.07 0.07
CA ALA A 211 12.79 -3.14 -0.95
C ALA A 211 13.19 -3.90 -2.25
N PRO A 212 12.72 -3.47 -3.44
CA PRO A 212 12.98 -4.13 -4.72
C PRO A 212 14.41 -4.63 -4.95
N GLY A 213 14.56 -5.95 -5.09
CA GLY A 213 15.82 -6.68 -5.29
C GLY A 213 16.58 -7.03 -4.00
N ALA A 214 16.06 -6.68 -2.82
CA ALA A 214 16.71 -6.97 -1.54
C ALA A 214 16.66 -8.46 -1.20
N ASN A 215 15.52 -9.14 -1.44
CA ASN A 215 15.33 -10.56 -1.14
C ASN A 215 15.74 -10.91 0.30
N GLY A 216 15.22 -10.18 1.28
CA GLY A 216 15.55 -10.36 2.70
C GLY A 216 16.93 -9.87 3.17
N TYR A 217 17.85 -9.43 2.30
CA TYR A 217 19.16 -8.87 2.73
C TYR A 217 19.11 -7.34 2.87
N ALA A 218 20.23 -6.70 3.25
CA ALA A 218 20.32 -5.25 3.41
C ALA A 218 19.77 -4.44 2.20
N PRO A 219 18.69 -3.65 2.36
CA PRO A 219 18.01 -2.91 1.30
C PRO A 219 18.74 -1.61 0.93
N ASN A 220 19.89 -1.78 0.27
CA ASN A 220 20.82 -0.71 -0.12
C ASN A 220 20.58 -0.22 -1.56
N ASN A 221 19.32 0.00 -1.97
CA ASN A 221 18.96 0.28 -3.36
C ASN A 221 18.77 1.77 -3.66
N ASP A 222 19.82 2.40 -4.19
CA ASP A 222 19.82 3.80 -4.57
C ASP A 222 19.83 4.02 -6.09
N ALA A 223 19.33 3.07 -6.89
CA ALA A 223 19.32 3.22 -8.34
C ALA A 223 18.48 4.44 -8.81
N PRO A 224 18.86 5.13 -9.91
CA PRO A 224 18.11 6.28 -10.42
C PRO A 224 16.63 5.95 -10.68
N GLY A 225 15.73 6.82 -10.21
CA GLY A 225 14.29 6.63 -10.34
C GLY A 225 13.64 5.66 -9.35
N VAL A 226 14.42 5.00 -8.48
CA VAL A 226 13.90 4.22 -7.35
C VAL A 226 13.52 5.18 -6.20
N ASN A 227 12.49 4.81 -5.45
CA ASN A 227 12.06 5.52 -4.26
C ASN A 227 13.23 5.61 -3.25
N PRO A 228 13.58 6.81 -2.75
CA PRO A 228 14.64 6.97 -1.75
C PRO A 228 14.42 6.10 -0.52
N GLY A 229 13.18 5.78 -0.19
CA GLY A 229 12.80 4.89 0.90
C GLY A 229 13.44 3.50 0.87
N ASN A 230 13.92 3.04 -0.29
CA ASN A 230 14.51 1.73 -0.53
C ASN A 230 16.04 1.67 -0.35
N ASP A 231 16.65 2.73 0.16
CA ASP A 231 18.09 2.79 0.45
C ASP A 231 18.34 3.11 1.93
N THR A 232 18.53 2.10 2.77
CA THR A 232 18.74 2.29 4.22
C THR A 232 20.01 3.09 4.55
N ARG A 233 21.00 3.11 3.65
CA ARG A 233 22.22 3.94 3.79
C ARG A 233 21.94 5.43 3.86
N ARG A 234 20.78 5.91 3.37
CA ARG A 234 20.40 7.34 3.48
C ARG A 234 20.14 7.78 4.91
N GLY A 235 19.73 6.84 5.77
CA GLY A 235 19.37 7.02 7.16
C GLY A 235 20.44 6.40 8.06
N ALA A 236 20.31 5.11 8.37
CA ALA A 236 21.19 4.37 9.28
C ALA A 236 22.69 4.58 8.99
N GLY A 237 23.07 4.49 7.70
CA GLY A 237 24.44 4.68 7.22
C GLY A 237 24.90 6.13 6.98
N ASN A 238 24.08 7.13 7.30
CA ASN A 238 24.37 8.55 7.06
C ASN A 238 24.59 9.29 8.38
N SER A 239 25.78 9.85 8.56
CA SER A 239 26.13 10.61 9.77
C SER A 239 25.38 11.93 9.92
N ASN A 240 24.79 12.44 8.84
CA ASN A 240 24.06 13.71 8.81
C ASN A 240 22.52 13.54 8.80
N ASP A 241 22.03 12.36 9.20
CA ASP A 241 20.60 12.02 9.30
C ASP A 241 20.27 11.57 10.74
N LEU A 242 18.98 11.65 11.12
CA LEU A 242 18.50 11.21 12.43
C LEU A 242 17.82 9.85 12.41
N ARG A 243 17.56 9.26 11.25
CA ARG A 243 16.99 7.90 11.12
C ARG A 243 18.04 6.82 11.31
N GLY A 244 17.65 5.69 11.88
CA GLY A 244 18.53 4.56 12.17
C GLY A 244 19.61 4.96 13.15
N LYS A 245 19.22 5.58 14.27
CA LYS A 245 20.08 6.11 15.34
C LYS A 245 19.49 5.81 16.72
N ILE A 246 20.34 5.91 17.74
CA ILE A 246 19.89 6.27 19.09
C ILE A 246 20.45 7.66 19.37
N LEU A 247 19.54 8.61 19.57
CA LEU A 247 19.85 10.02 19.81
C LEU A 247 20.00 10.27 21.30
N ARG A 248 20.79 11.28 21.69
CA ARG A 248 20.94 11.74 23.08
C ARG A 248 20.92 13.26 23.14
N ILE A 249 19.95 13.82 23.85
CA ILE A 249 19.71 15.26 23.97
C ILE A 249 19.39 15.65 25.41
N LYS A 250 19.55 16.93 25.77
CA LYS A 250 19.10 17.47 27.05
C LYS A 250 17.96 18.44 26.84
N VAL A 251 16.74 18.02 27.19
CA VAL A 251 15.53 18.84 27.04
C VAL A 251 15.53 19.97 28.08
N GLN A 252 15.26 21.18 27.61
CA GLN A 252 15.20 22.40 28.41
C GLN A 252 13.78 22.69 28.88
N ALA A 253 13.62 23.61 29.84
CA ALA A 253 12.32 23.93 30.42
C ALA A 253 11.28 24.48 29.41
N ASP A 254 11.74 25.12 28.34
CA ASP A 254 10.88 25.68 27.27
C ASP A 254 10.58 24.68 26.15
N GLY A 255 11.09 23.45 26.23
CA GLY A 255 10.92 22.41 25.21
C GLY A 255 12.00 22.39 24.14
N SER A 256 12.88 23.40 24.10
CA SER A 256 14.10 23.30 23.29
C SER A 256 15.05 22.23 23.86
N TYR A 257 16.13 21.90 23.15
CA TYR A 257 17.14 20.98 23.67
C TYR A 257 18.56 21.49 23.41
N THR A 258 19.49 20.99 24.22
CA THR A 258 20.94 21.15 24.03
C THR A 258 21.60 19.81 23.79
N ILE A 259 22.81 19.82 23.22
CA ILE A 259 23.60 18.59 23.00
C ILE A 259 24.49 18.32 24.22
N PRO A 260 24.34 17.18 24.91
CA PRO A 260 25.27 16.75 25.95
C PRO A 260 26.67 16.45 25.39
N ALA A 261 27.69 16.58 26.22
CA ALA A 261 29.03 16.12 25.85
C ALA A 261 29.09 14.58 25.82
N GLY A 262 29.89 14.01 24.92
CA GLY A 262 30.09 12.57 24.82
C GLY A 262 29.22 11.84 23.79
N ASN A 263 28.46 12.57 22.97
CA ASN A 263 27.83 12.01 21.77
C ASN A 263 28.89 11.62 20.73
N LEU A 264 28.53 10.74 19.80
CA LEU A 264 29.44 10.17 18.79
C LEU A 264 30.12 11.27 17.96
N TRP A 265 29.36 12.32 17.65
CA TRP A 265 29.83 13.47 16.87
C TRP A 265 29.91 14.73 17.73
N PRO A 266 31.10 15.32 17.92
CA PRO A 266 31.22 16.61 18.59
C PRO A 266 30.44 17.71 17.87
N VAL A 267 29.85 18.63 18.64
CA VAL A 267 29.14 19.81 18.10
C VAL A 267 30.05 20.58 17.15
N GLY A 268 29.52 20.88 15.94
CA GLY A 268 30.25 21.60 14.90
C GLY A 268 31.07 20.72 13.96
N THR A 269 31.08 19.39 14.15
CA THR A 269 31.68 18.45 13.19
C THR A 269 30.90 18.50 11.87
N GLU A 270 31.60 18.82 10.77
CA GLU A 270 30.98 19.01 9.46
C GLU A 270 30.30 17.72 8.97
N LYS A 271 29.11 17.83 8.36
CA LYS A 271 28.33 16.70 7.82
C LYS A 271 27.99 15.63 8.86
N THR A 272 27.75 16.03 10.10
CA THR A 272 27.31 15.12 11.16
C THR A 272 26.18 15.74 11.98
N ARG A 273 25.37 14.87 12.59
CA ARG A 273 24.35 15.24 13.57
C ARG A 273 24.88 15.04 14.99
N PRO A 274 25.10 16.11 15.76
CA PRO A 274 25.66 15.99 17.11
C PRO A 274 24.68 15.37 18.11
N GLU A 275 23.41 15.16 17.75
CA GLU A 275 22.42 14.42 18.53
C GLU A 275 22.75 12.92 18.63
N VAL A 276 23.53 12.38 17.70
CA VAL A 276 23.73 10.92 17.55
C VAL A 276 24.65 10.38 18.64
N PHE A 277 24.15 9.40 19.40
CA PHE A 277 24.90 8.64 20.39
C PHE A 277 25.29 7.24 19.86
N VAL A 278 24.33 6.52 19.28
CA VAL A 278 24.56 5.30 18.49
C VAL A 278 24.17 5.56 17.04
N THR A 279 25.04 5.19 16.11
CA THR A 279 24.71 5.20 14.68
C THR A 279 24.64 3.80 14.11
N GLY A 280 23.85 3.62 13.05
CA GLY A 280 23.84 2.38 12.28
C GLY A 280 23.00 1.29 12.94
N VAL A 281 21.74 1.63 13.24
CA VAL A 281 20.71 0.71 13.74
C VAL A 281 19.55 0.63 12.76
N ARG A 282 18.83 -0.50 12.69
CA ARG A 282 17.73 -0.72 11.75
C ARG A 282 16.39 -0.32 12.34
N ASN A 283 15.98 -0.94 13.43
CA ASN A 283 14.77 -0.67 14.19
C ASN A 283 15.00 -0.95 15.68
N PRO A 284 15.60 0.00 16.43
CA PRO A 284 15.80 -0.16 17.86
C PRO A 284 14.49 0.04 18.62
N PHE A 285 13.57 -0.92 18.53
CA PHE A 285 12.16 -0.72 18.84
C PHE A 285 11.90 -0.45 20.33
N ARG A 286 12.63 -1.13 21.22
CA ARG A 286 12.60 -0.93 22.67
C ARG A 286 14.01 -0.69 23.23
N LEU A 287 14.13 0.27 24.15
CA LEU A 287 15.36 0.59 24.86
C LEU A 287 15.08 1.01 26.30
N ASP A 288 16.10 0.91 27.15
CA ASP A 288 16.07 1.37 28.54
C ASP A 288 17.44 1.96 28.89
N VAL A 289 17.47 3.00 29.73
CA VAL A 289 18.69 3.64 30.19
C VAL A 289 18.77 3.51 31.70
N ASP A 290 19.59 2.57 32.16
CA ASP A 290 19.78 2.33 33.59
C ASP A 290 20.55 3.49 34.25
N PRO A 291 19.91 4.32 35.10
CA PRO A 291 20.57 5.45 35.74
C PRO A 291 21.57 5.01 36.82
N ALA A 292 21.46 3.80 37.36
CA ALA A 292 22.36 3.32 38.42
C ALA A 292 23.73 2.94 37.86
N THR A 293 23.78 2.35 36.68
CA THR A 293 25.03 1.95 36.02
C THR A 293 25.48 2.90 34.91
N GLY A 294 24.57 3.72 34.37
CA GLY A 294 24.82 4.59 33.23
C GLY A 294 24.98 3.79 31.94
N THR A 295 24.11 2.80 31.71
CA THR A 295 24.13 1.91 30.54
C THR A 295 22.78 1.93 29.82
N LEU A 296 22.84 2.06 28.50
CA LEU A 296 21.71 1.87 27.59
C LEU A 296 21.59 0.38 27.24
N SER A 297 20.46 -0.25 27.54
CA SER A 297 20.05 -1.58 27.08
C SER A 297 19.11 -1.43 25.89
N TRP A 298 19.34 -2.12 24.78
CA TRP A 298 18.52 -1.97 23.58
C TRP A 298 18.60 -3.20 22.69
N ALA A 299 17.54 -3.44 21.93
CA ALA A 299 17.49 -4.48 20.90
C ALA A 299 17.29 -3.87 19.52
N ASP A 300 17.74 -4.55 18.46
CA ASP A 300 17.61 -4.10 17.07
C ASP A 300 17.09 -5.23 16.18
N TYR A 301 16.11 -4.92 15.33
CA TYR A 301 15.60 -5.90 14.37
C TYR A 301 16.57 -6.11 13.21
N GLY A 302 16.77 -7.35 12.80
CA GLY A 302 17.52 -7.74 11.60
C GLY A 302 16.72 -7.69 10.31
N PRO A 303 17.34 -7.94 9.14
CA PRO A 303 16.62 -8.15 7.89
C PRO A 303 16.10 -9.60 7.77
N ASP A 304 15.33 -9.92 6.74
CA ASP A 304 14.45 -11.10 6.69
C ASP A 304 15.07 -12.32 5.97
N ALA A 305 16.36 -12.29 5.60
CA ALA A 305 16.96 -13.40 4.86
C ALA A 305 17.13 -14.63 5.76
N GLY A 306 16.34 -15.69 5.58
CA GLY A 306 16.47 -16.93 6.37
C GLY A 306 17.78 -17.72 6.19
N ALA A 307 18.62 -17.40 5.20
CA ALA A 307 19.89 -18.10 4.98
C ALA A 307 21.04 -17.19 4.48
N PRO A 308 22.31 -17.48 4.80
CA PRO A 308 23.44 -16.70 4.33
C PRO A 308 23.71 -16.96 2.84
N ASN A 309 24.16 -15.93 2.12
CA ASN A 309 24.54 -16.05 0.70
C ASN A 309 25.94 -15.48 0.47
N PRO A 310 26.89 -16.28 -0.09
CA PRO A 310 28.27 -15.85 -0.30
C PRO A 310 28.47 -14.60 -1.16
N ASP A 311 27.50 -14.25 -2.01
CA ASP A 311 27.53 -13.07 -2.87
C ASP A 311 26.78 -11.87 -2.26
N ARG A 312 25.91 -12.09 -1.26
CA ARG A 312 25.08 -11.05 -0.64
C ARG A 312 25.55 -10.65 0.76
N GLY A 313 25.86 -11.62 1.62
CA GLY A 313 26.16 -11.39 3.03
C GLY A 313 25.55 -12.45 3.96
N PRO A 314 25.56 -12.18 5.27
CA PRO A 314 24.95 -13.06 6.27
C PRO A 314 23.43 -13.15 6.09
N MET A 315 22.83 -14.11 6.79
CA MET A 315 21.38 -14.17 6.99
C MET A 315 20.89 -13.00 7.86
N GLY A 316 19.57 -12.95 8.08
CA GLY A 316 18.93 -12.08 9.05
C GLY A 316 19.35 -12.41 10.48
N TYR A 317 19.87 -11.42 11.19
CA TYR A 317 20.15 -11.52 12.62
C TYR A 317 19.52 -10.36 13.36
N VAL A 318 18.81 -10.69 14.43
CA VAL A 318 18.38 -9.75 15.46
C VAL A 318 19.44 -9.62 16.54
N GLU A 319 19.50 -8.44 17.16
CA GLU A 319 20.58 -8.09 18.09
C GLU A 319 20.04 -7.58 19.42
N TRP A 320 20.76 -7.88 20.50
CA TRP A 320 20.59 -7.23 21.80
C TRP A 320 21.94 -6.70 22.28
N ASN A 321 21.94 -5.48 22.82
CA ASN A 321 23.14 -4.70 23.07
C ASN A 321 23.06 -3.89 24.36
N THR A 322 24.23 -3.70 24.99
CA THR A 322 24.47 -2.72 26.05
C THR A 322 25.47 -1.66 25.58
N THR A 323 25.20 -0.41 25.90
CA THR A 323 26.08 0.70 25.53
C THR A 323 26.22 1.67 26.71
N PRO A 324 27.39 1.72 27.36
CA PRO A 324 27.65 2.69 28.40
C PRO A 324 27.50 4.11 27.87
N THR A 325 26.84 4.98 28.64
CA THR A 325 26.54 6.39 28.28
C THR A 325 27.78 7.26 28.00
N ASN A 326 28.98 6.76 28.32
CA ASN A 326 30.28 7.39 28.04
C ASN A 326 31.02 6.81 26.81
N LYS A 327 30.44 5.84 26.11
CA LYS A 327 31.05 5.09 25.01
C LYS A 327 30.09 5.03 23.81
N PRO A 328 29.91 6.15 23.06
CA PRO A 328 29.12 6.14 21.83
C PRO A 328 29.73 5.20 20.78
N ILE A 329 28.89 4.54 19.99
CA ILE A 329 29.33 3.50 19.03
C ILE A 329 28.68 3.64 17.65
N ASN A 330 29.28 2.97 16.66
CA ASN A 330 28.63 2.59 15.41
C ASN A 330 28.24 1.12 15.51
N ALA A 331 26.94 0.80 15.46
CA ALA A 331 26.41 -0.57 15.51
C ALA A 331 26.47 -1.28 14.15
N GLY A 332 26.75 -0.56 13.05
CA GLY A 332 27.18 -1.15 11.78
C GLY A 332 26.11 -1.31 10.70
N TRP A 333 24.81 -1.38 11.04
CA TRP A 333 23.75 -1.41 10.03
C TRP A 333 23.81 -0.15 9.14
N PRO A 334 23.63 -0.25 7.80
CA PRO A 334 23.25 -1.41 6.99
C PRO A 334 24.42 -2.09 6.27
N TYR A 335 25.63 -1.86 6.75
CA TYR A 335 26.84 -2.42 6.15
C TYR A 335 27.24 -3.75 6.80
N CYS A 336 26.85 -3.90 8.06
CA CYS A 336 27.26 -4.96 8.97
C CYS A 336 26.06 -5.42 9.81
N THR A 337 26.16 -6.62 10.38
CA THR A 337 25.26 -7.11 11.44
C THR A 337 25.99 -8.15 12.31
N GLY A 338 25.45 -8.46 13.48
CA GLY A 338 25.92 -9.46 14.43
C GLY A 338 27.37 -9.21 14.82
N ASN A 339 28.24 -10.21 14.60
CA ASN A 339 29.66 -10.10 14.92
C ASN A 339 30.47 -9.35 13.84
N ASN A 340 29.98 -8.18 13.39
CA ASN A 340 30.53 -7.42 12.28
C ASN A 340 30.60 -8.21 10.95
N PHE A 341 29.59 -9.03 10.67
CA PHE A 341 29.48 -9.73 9.38
C PHE A 341 29.20 -8.72 8.26
N ASN A 342 30.05 -8.67 7.24
CA ASN A 342 29.93 -7.70 6.16
C ASN A 342 28.83 -8.10 5.16
N TYR A 343 27.99 -7.14 4.76
CA TYR A 343 27.19 -7.24 3.55
C TYR A 343 28.00 -6.86 2.31
N ASN A 344 27.55 -7.36 1.15
CA ASN A 344 28.06 -6.97 -0.16
C ASN A 344 27.49 -5.59 -0.57
N ASN A 345 28.29 -4.76 -1.25
CA ASN A 345 27.81 -3.55 -1.91
C ASN A 345 27.04 -3.90 -3.21
N TRP A 346 25.92 -4.61 -3.05
CA TRP A 346 25.18 -5.25 -4.14
C TRP A 346 24.79 -4.28 -5.27
N ASN A 347 24.92 -4.71 -6.52
CA ASN A 347 24.45 -3.94 -7.66
C ASN A 347 22.98 -4.27 -7.99
N PHE A 348 22.04 -3.51 -7.43
CA PHE A 348 20.61 -3.69 -7.67
C PHE A 348 20.17 -3.48 -9.14
N ALA A 349 20.95 -2.76 -9.96
CA ALA A 349 20.61 -2.57 -11.37
C ALA A 349 20.93 -3.81 -12.23
N THR A 350 21.89 -4.63 -11.81
CA THR A 350 22.35 -5.80 -12.58
C THR A 350 22.22 -7.12 -11.83
N ASN A 351 21.76 -7.09 -10.57
CA ASN A 351 21.68 -8.23 -9.67
C ASN A 351 22.99 -9.03 -9.60
N THR A 352 24.09 -8.32 -9.38
CA THR A 352 25.43 -8.92 -9.31
C THR A 352 26.22 -8.37 -8.12
N PRO A 353 27.10 -9.19 -7.50
CA PRO A 353 27.92 -8.74 -6.38
C PRO A 353 28.96 -7.69 -6.81
N ARG A 354 29.37 -6.84 -5.85
CA ARG A 354 30.55 -5.97 -5.93
C ARG A 354 31.53 -6.31 -4.81
N GLU A 355 32.28 -5.34 -4.32
CA GLU A 355 33.07 -5.47 -3.09
C GLU A 355 32.18 -5.59 -1.84
N PHE A 356 32.68 -6.31 -0.84
CA PHE A 356 32.11 -6.28 0.50
C PHE A 356 32.51 -5.00 1.23
N PHE A 357 31.62 -4.52 2.10
CA PHE A 357 32.00 -3.43 3.02
C PHE A 357 33.10 -3.90 3.99
N ASP A 358 33.93 -2.96 4.46
CA ASP A 358 34.94 -3.23 5.47
C ASP A 358 34.50 -2.61 6.81
N CYS A 359 33.71 -3.38 7.57
CA CYS A 359 33.14 -2.93 8.83
C CYS A 359 34.20 -2.66 9.91
N ALA A 360 35.29 -3.44 9.91
CA ALA A 360 36.38 -3.29 10.88
C ALA A 360 37.22 -2.02 10.63
N ALA A 361 37.36 -1.60 9.37
CA ALA A 361 38.03 -0.34 9.04
C ALA A 361 37.10 0.89 9.07
N GLY A 362 35.80 0.68 9.22
CA GLY A 362 34.77 1.70 9.07
C GLY A 362 34.22 1.73 7.64
N PRO A 363 32.93 1.41 7.43
CA PRO A 363 32.37 1.25 6.10
C PRO A 363 32.29 2.59 5.36
N ILE A 364 32.46 2.53 4.04
CA ILE A 364 32.37 3.69 3.14
C ILE A 364 30.99 3.68 2.48
N SER A 365 30.25 4.78 2.63
CA SER A 365 28.95 4.92 2.01
C SER A 365 29.06 5.25 0.53
N GLY A 366 28.55 4.35 -0.31
CA GLY A 366 28.41 4.55 -1.76
C GLY A 366 27.07 5.12 -2.21
N SER A 367 26.18 5.50 -1.28
CA SER A 367 24.83 5.97 -1.60
C SER A 367 24.82 7.36 -2.25
N ARG A 368 24.04 7.54 -3.31
CA ARG A 368 23.76 8.86 -3.92
C ARG A 368 23.00 9.81 -2.98
N HIS A 369 22.37 9.26 -1.93
CA HIS A 369 21.60 9.99 -0.93
C HIS A 369 22.42 10.35 0.32
N ASN A 370 23.68 9.91 0.42
CA ASN A 370 24.51 10.23 1.56
C ASN A 370 24.85 11.73 1.59
N THR A 371 24.41 12.41 2.66
CA THR A 371 24.74 13.82 2.94
C THR A 371 25.80 13.96 4.04
N GLY A 372 26.21 12.84 4.63
CA GLY A 372 27.16 12.74 5.73
C GLY A 372 28.62 12.66 5.30
N ILE A 373 29.45 12.21 6.23
CA ILE A 373 30.85 11.85 5.97
C ILE A 373 30.89 10.61 5.07
N ALA A 374 31.98 10.45 4.32
CA ALA A 374 32.11 9.34 3.38
C ALA A 374 32.37 7.99 4.08
N GLN A 375 33.15 8.01 5.16
CA GLN A 375 33.55 6.82 5.91
C GLN A 375 33.10 6.96 7.36
N LEU A 376 32.33 6.00 7.84
CA LEU A 376 31.89 5.93 9.23
C LEU A 376 33.03 5.38 10.14
N PRO A 377 32.92 5.54 11.47
CA PRO A 377 33.82 4.86 12.39
C PRO A 377 33.68 3.34 12.25
N PRO A 378 34.69 2.55 12.68
CA PRO A 378 34.57 1.09 12.76
C PRO A 378 33.28 0.65 13.45
N ALA A 379 32.65 -0.39 12.91
CA ALA A 379 31.47 -1.00 13.52
C ALA A 379 31.87 -1.76 14.80
N THR A 380 30.97 -1.75 15.78
CA THR A 380 31.10 -2.48 17.04
C THR A 380 30.27 -3.76 16.92
N PRO A 381 30.85 -4.95 17.19
CA PRO A 381 30.08 -6.19 17.22
C PRO A 381 28.93 -6.12 18.22
N ALA A 382 27.83 -6.81 17.91
CA ALA A 382 26.73 -6.98 18.84
C ALA A 382 27.16 -7.75 20.10
N ASP A 383 26.60 -7.39 21.26
CA ASP A 383 26.83 -8.15 22.51
C ASP A 383 26.18 -9.53 22.46
N LEU A 384 25.00 -9.61 21.82
CA LEU A 384 24.28 -10.83 21.53
C LEU A 384 23.57 -10.71 20.17
N TYR A 385 23.59 -11.78 19.37
CA TYR A 385 22.81 -11.87 18.13
C TYR A 385 22.24 -13.27 17.92
N TYR A 386 21.05 -13.38 17.33
CA TYR A 386 20.42 -14.66 17.04
C TYR A 386 19.55 -14.62 15.78
N GLY A 387 19.23 -15.80 15.24
CA GLY A 387 18.30 -15.98 14.12
C GLY A 387 17.13 -16.89 14.53
N ASP A 388 16.37 -17.42 13.57
CA ASP A 388 15.13 -18.19 13.88
C ASP A 388 15.38 -19.50 14.64
N ASN A 389 16.51 -20.15 14.40
CA ASN A 389 16.81 -21.50 14.90
C ASN A 389 18.08 -21.52 15.74
N ASN A 390 18.18 -22.47 16.67
CA ASN A 390 19.30 -22.59 17.62
C ASN A 390 20.69 -22.81 17.01
N THR A 391 20.78 -23.05 15.71
CA THR A 391 22.05 -23.18 14.97
C THR A 391 22.52 -21.87 14.34
N HIS A 392 21.69 -20.82 14.34
CA HIS A 392 21.99 -19.55 13.69
C HIS A 392 22.92 -18.67 14.54
N GLN A 393 22.96 -18.90 15.85
CA GLN A 393 23.77 -18.18 16.84
C GLN A 393 24.95 -19.00 17.37
N PRO A 394 25.96 -18.35 18.00
CA PRO A 394 26.96 -19.00 18.82
C PRO A 394 26.35 -19.95 19.88
N ALA A 395 27.04 -21.07 20.12
CA ALA A 395 26.58 -22.11 21.06
C ALA A 395 26.35 -21.62 22.50
N GLU A 396 26.97 -20.50 22.88
CA GLU A 396 26.75 -19.83 24.16
C GLU A 396 25.35 -19.19 24.30
N TRP A 397 24.67 -18.91 23.19
CA TRP A 397 23.34 -18.29 23.17
C TRP A 397 22.25 -19.20 22.57
N ALA A 398 22.55 -20.47 22.33
CA ALA A 398 21.59 -21.45 21.79
C ALA A 398 20.28 -21.50 22.61
N GLY A 399 20.33 -21.18 23.91
CA GLY A 399 19.18 -21.17 24.79
C GLY A 399 18.06 -20.17 24.44
N LEU A 400 18.34 -19.08 23.70
CA LEU A 400 17.31 -18.07 23.39
C LEU A 400 16.17 -18.63 22.53
N THR A 401 16.52 -19.33 21.45
CA THR A 401 15.54 -19.93 20.52
C THR A 401 15.04 -21.30 21.00
N ASP A 402 15.59 -21.84 22.10
CA ASP A 402 15.16 -23.11 22.70
C ASP A 402 14.08 -22.89 23.79
N PHE A 403 13.84 -21.65 24.20
CA PHE A 403 12.90 -21.31 25.28
C PHE A 403 11.44 -21.52 24.89
N ASP A 404 11.09 -21.18 23.65
CA ASP A 404 9.82 -21.50 23.02
C ASP A 404 10.06 -21.62 21.50
N PRO A 405 10.36 -22.83 21.00
CA PRO A 405 10.81 -23.01 19.62
C PRO A 405 9.65 -22.77 18.64
N GLN A 406 9.61 -21.55 18.10
CA GLN A 406 8.68 -21.08 17.08
C GLN A 406 9.46 -20.28 16.01
N GLY A 407 8.86 -20.08 14.84
CA GLY A 407 9.48 -19.27 13.77
C GLY A 407 9.45 -17.76 14.07
N GLY A 408 10.30 -17.01 13.38
CA GLY A 408 10.37 -15.54 13.47
C GLY A 408 11.28 -15.00 14.58
N GLN A 409 11.58 -13.71 14.48
CA GLN A 409 12.46 -12.96 15.39
C GLN A 409 11.88 -11.58 15.71
N GLY A 410 11.73 -11.27 17.00
CA GLY A 410 11.16 -10.00 17.47
C GLY A 410 11.79 -9.52 18.78
N PRO A 411 13.02 -8.99 18.76
CA PRO A 411 13.74 -8.68 19.98
C PRO A 411 13.27 -7.34 20.59
N MET A 412 13.00 -7.34 21.88
CA MET A 412 12.68 -6.12 22.64
C MET A 412 13.75 -5.86 23.70
N GLY A 413 14.34 -4.68 23.67
CA GLY A 413 15.09 -4.16 24.80
C GLY A 413 14.20 -4.04 26.03
N GLY A 414 14.81 -4.04 27.21
CA GLY A 414 14.08 -3.95 28.45
C GLY A 414 14.97 -3.53 29.62
N PRO A 415 14.34 -3.33 30.79
CA PRO A 415 14.97 -2.66 31.92
C PRO A 415 16.00 -3.53 32.64
N ILE A 416 16.99 -2.87 33.24
CA ILE A 416 17.90 -3.50 34.21
C ILE A 416 17.27 -3.40 35.60
N TYR A 417 16.99 -4.55 36.23
CA TYR A 417 16.36 -4.56 37.54
C TYR A 417 17.35 -4.20 38.65
N HIS A 418 16.99 -3.26 39.52
CA HIS A 418 17.75 -2.93 40.73
C HIS A 418 16.91 -3.20 41.98
N TYR A 419 17.40 -4.08 42.84
CA TYR A 419 16.72 -4.43 44.08
C TYR A 419 16.86 -3.31 45.11
N ASP A 420 15.75 -2.70 45.48
CA ASP A 420 15.69 -1.75 46.59
C ASP A 420 15.18 -2.44 47.88
N PRO A 421 16.03 -2.67 48.90
CA PRO A 421 15.58 -3.19 50.19
C PRO A 421 14.67 -2.23 50.96
N ALA A 422 14.70 -0.92 50.65
CA ALA A 422 13.86 0.08 51.29
C ALA A 422 12.45 0.16 50.69
N ASN A 423 12.24 -0.38 49.48
CA ASN A 423 10.93 -0.45 48.86
C ASN A 423 9.99 -1.30 49.75
N PRO A 424 8.88 -0.74 50.28
CA PRO A 424 8.02 -1.43 51.22
C PRO A 424 7.14 -2.51 50.57
N SER A 425 7.11 -2.58 49.24
CA SER A 425 6.36 -3.59 48.51
C SER A 425 6.79 -5.00 48.93
N ALA A 426 5.80 -5.82 49.29
CA ALA A 426 5.99 -7.25 49.53
C ALA A 426 6.05 -8.05 48.22
N HIS A 427 5.80 -7.38 47.09
CA HIS A 427 5.67 -8.00 45.76
C HIS A 427 6.84 -7.69 44.84
N LYS A 428 7.76 -6.83 45.27
CA LYS A 428 8.99 -6.54 44.53
C LYS A 428 9.79 -7.80 44.27
N PHE A 429 10.46 -7.85 43.13
CA PHE A 429 11.29 -9.00 42.78
C PHE A 429 12.41 -9.26 43.80
N PRO A 430 12.84 -10.52 43.98
CA PRO A 430 13.93 -10.85 44.88
C PRO A 430 15.27 -10.24 44.43
N GLN A 431 16.18 -10.05 45.39
CA GLN A 431 17.55 -9.58 45.14
C GLN A 431 18.32 -10.42 44.12
N TYR A 432 17.93 -11.67 43.88
CA TYR A 432 18.52 -12.51 42.83
C TYR A 432 18.54 -11.85 41.45
N TRP A 433 17.53 -11.02 41.13
CA TRP A 433 17.43 -10.36 39.84
C TRP A 433 18.22 -9.05 39.74
N ASP A 434 18.83 -8.59 40.84
CA ASP A 434 19.59 -7.34 40.91
C ASP A 434 20.71 -7.32 39.85
N GLY A 435 20.74 -6.26 39.04
CA GLY A 435 21.69 -6.03 37.96
C GLY A 435 21.48 -6.86 36.69
N LYS A 436 20.38 -7.62 36.56
CA LYS A 436 20.07 -8.37 35.32
C LYS A 436 19.22 -7.53 34.37
N ALA A 437 19.55 -7.59 33.08
CA ALA A 437 18.75 -6.97 32.02
C ALA A 437 17.60 -7.88 31.63
N PHE A 438 16.38 -7.34 31.61
CA PHE A 438 15.21 -8.06 31.11
C PHE A 438 15.04 -7.84 29.61
N PHE A 439 14.51 -8.86 28.96
CA PHE A 439 14.33 -8.94 27.53
C PHE A 439 12.96 -9.56 27.24
N ALA A 440 12.28 -9.05 26.21
CA ALA A 440 11.06 -9.64 25.69
C ALA A 440 11.28 -10.10 24.24
N GLU A 441 10.82 -11.30 23.92
CA GLU A 441 10.78 -11.84 22.56
C GLU A 441 9.34 -11.83 22.10
N PHE A 442 9.05 -10.98 21.12
CA PHE A 442 7.73 -10.76 20.57
C PHE A 442 7.24 -11.90 19.67
N SER A 443 8.08 -12.45 18.79
CA SER A 443 7.68 -13.48 17.83
C SER A 443 7.59 -14.88 18.44
N GLN A 444 8.32 -15.13 19.53
CA GLN A 444 8.45 -16.42 20.23
C GLN A 444 7.83 -16.40 21.64
N ASP A 445 7.06 -15.37 22.01
CA ASP A 445 6.19 -15.33 23.19
C ASP A 445 6.85 -15.52 24.57
N TYR A 446 8.09 -15.05 24.77
CA TYR A 446 8.78 -15.25 26.04
C TYR A 446 9.41 -13.99 26.63
N LEU A 447 9.66 -14.06 27.94
CA LEU A 447 10.52 -13.12 28.67
C LEU A 447 11.82 -13.82 29.05
N ALA A 448 12.94 -13.09 29.02
CA ALA A 448 14.23 -13.58 29.44
C ALA A 448 14.96 -12.54 30.31
N ALA A 449 16.01 -13.01 31.00
CA ALA A 449 16.90 -12.17 31.77
C ALA A 449 18.37 -12.53 31.51
N PHE A 450 19.20 -11.51 31.33
CA PHE A 450 20.62 -11.63 31.04
C PHE A 450 21.46 -11.19 32.23
N THR A 451 22.40 -12.04 32.63
CA THR A 451 23.40 -11.71 33.65
C THR A 451 24.62 -11.08 33.00
N LEU A 452 24.88 -9.81 33.32
CA LEU A 452 25.98 -9.04 32.75
C LEU A 452 27.21 -9.14 33.64
N ALA A 453 28.40 -9.30 33.04
CA ALA A 453 29.67 -9.26 33.79
C ALA A 453 29.98 -7.86 34.35
N GLY A 454 29.28 -6.84 33.85
CA GLY A 454 29.36 -5.44 34.22
C GLY A 454 28.50 -4.62 33.25
N PRO A 455 28.43 -3.28 33.44
CA PRO A 455 27.62 -2.41 32.60
C PRO A 455 28.00 -2.37 31.10
N ASP A 456 29.20 -2.85 30.76
CA ASP A 456 29.76 -2.99 29.41
C ASP A 456 30.36 -4.38 29.15
N GLY A 457 30.03 -5.34 30.03
CA GLY A 457 30.58 -6.69 30.00
C GLY A 457 29.69 -7.66 29.23
N PRO A 458 30.26 -8.79 28.75
CA PRO A 458 29.48 -9.77 28.00
C PRO A 458 28.36 -10.36 28.84
N VAL A 459 27.33 -10.88 28.15
CA VAL A 459 26.32 -11.74 28.76
C VAL A 459 26.98 -13.04 29.21
N THR A 460 26.90 -13.32 30.52
CA THR A 460 27.52 -14.51 31.14
C THR A 460 26.53 -15.63 31.39
N LYS A 461 25.23 -15.32 31.38
CA LYS A 461 24.14 -16.27 31.59
C LYS A 461 22.85 -15.73 31.00
N ILE A 462 22.12 -16.60 30.30
CA ILE A 462 20.78 -16.35 29.76
C ILE A 462 19.80 -17.24 30.52
N GLU A 463 18.68 -16.68 30.94
CA GLU A 463 17.65 -17.37 31.72
C GLU A 463 16.26 -17.02 31.18
N GLN A 464 15.42 -18.02 30.89
CA GLN A 464 14.01 -17.77 30.61
C GLN A 464 13.34 -17.31 31.91
N PHE A 465 12.61 -16.20 31.84
CA PHE A 465 11.88 -15.65 32.96
C PHE A 465 10.39 -16.01 32.83
N PHE A 466 9.85 -16.63 33.88
CA PHE A 466 8.45 -17.00 34.01
C PHE A 466 7.83 -17.68 32.75
N PRO A 467 8.34 -18.87 32.34
CA PRO A 467 7.96 -19.53 31.10
C PRO A 467 6.45 -19.78 30.94
N ASN A 468 5.93 -19.73 29.71
CA ASN A 468 4.53 -20.01 29.39
C ASN A 468 4.02 -21.37 29.90
N LYS A 469 4.90 -22.38 29.92
CA LYS A 469 4.61 -23.68 30.54
C LYS A 469 4.28 -23.56 32.03
N ALA A 470 4.99 -22.72 32.78
CA ALA A 470 4.74 -22.49 34.19
C ALA A 470 3.45 -21.69 34.40
N LEU A 471 3.23 -20.64 33.59
CA LEU A 471 1.99 -19.86 33.59
C LEU A 471 0.77 -20.76 33.35
N THR A 472 0.83 -21.61 32.32
CA THR A 472 -0.23 -22.58 32.00
C THR A 472 -0.49 -23.55 33.15
N GLN A 473 0.55 -24.10 33.77
CA GLN A 473 0.42 -25.00 34.93
C GLN A 473 -0.22 -24.32 36.14
N ALA A 474 0.05 -23.03 36.33
CA ALA A 474 -0.53 -22.20 37.38
C ALA A 474 -1.89 -21.59 36.99
N ALA A 475 -2.41 -21.92 35.80
CA ALA A 475 -3.62 -21.35 35.20
C ALA A 475 -3.61 -19.81 35.08
N MET A 476 -2.43 -19.22 34.88
CA MET A 476 -2.21 -17.78 34.69
C MET A 476 -2.26 -17.39 33.20
N PRO A 477 -2.51 -16.12 32.87
CA PRO A 477 -2.35 -15.62 31.50
C PRO A 477 -0.94 -15.94 31.01
N ILE A 478 -0.81 -16.43 29.78
CA ILE A 478 0.48 -16.62 29.14
C ILE A 478 1.07 -15.25 28.74
N THR A 479 2.36 -15.23 28.42
CA THR A 479 2.99 -14.15 27.65
C THR A 479 2.79 -14.45 26.18
N ASP A 480 2.40 -13.43 25.43
CA ASP A 480 1.88 -13.56 24.07
C ASP A 480 2.18 -12.25 23.33
N SER A 481 3.18 -12.29 22.45
CA SER A 481 3.73 -11.13 21.75
C SER A 481 4.00 -9.91 22.67
N PRO A 482 4.86 -10.06 23.70
CA PRO A 482 5.19 -8.96 24.61
C PRO A 482 5.84 -7.80 23.85
N ILE A 483 5.14 -6.65 23.79
CA ILE A 483 5.57 -5.48 23.00
C ILE A 483 6.28 -4.42 23.85
N ASP A 484 6.07 -4.44 25.16
CA ASP A 484 6.74 -3.54 26.10
C ASP A 484 6.77 -4.12 27.52
N ILE A 485 7.83 -3.80 28.28
CA ILE A 485 8.02 -4.22 29.67
C ILE A 485 8.67 -3.12 30.52
N GLU A 486 8.14 -2.88 31.71
CA GLU A 486 8.64 -1.81 32.61
C GLU A 486 8.55 -2.25 34.08
N PHE A 487 9.53 -1.90 34.91
CA PHE A 487 9.40 -2.07 36.36
C PHE A 487 8.67 -0.88 36.99
N GLY A 488 7.57 -1.16 37.70
CA GLY A 488 6.86 -0.15 38.46
C GLY A 488 7.61 0.28 39.73
N PRO A 489 7.19 1.41 40.36
CA PRO A 489 7.79 1.87 41.63
C PRO A 489 7.51 0.92 42.81
N ASP A 490 6.60 -0.05 42.65
CA ASP A 490 6.36 -1.16 43.58
C ASP A 490 7.34 -2.33 43.40
N GLY A 491 8.24 -2.26 42.42
CA GLY A 491 9.24 -3.28 42.12
C GLY A 491 8.69 -4.52 41.41
N SER A 492 7.45 -4.45 40.92
CA SER A 492 6.80 -5.46 40.07
C SER A 492 7.08 -5.19 38.60
N LEU A 493 7.09 -6.24 37.77
CA LEU A 493 7.27 -6.10 36.31
C LEU A 493 5.92 -5.95 35.62
N TYR A 494 5.71 -4.87 34.89
CA TYR A 494 4.55 -4.66 34.05
C TYR A 494 4.86 -5.17 32.65
N VAL A 495 3.88 -5.81 32.02
CA VAL A 495 4.01 -6.42 30.70
C VAL A 495 2.82 -6.04 29.85
N LEU A 496 3.09 -5.47 28.68
CA LEU A 496 2.09 -5.16 27.67
C LEU A 496 2.22 -6.19 26.55
N ASP A 497 1.20 -7.03 26.40
CA ASP A 497 1.13 -8.05 25.36
C ASP A 497 0.30 -7.52 24.18
N TYR A 498 0.81 -7.69 22.97
CA TYR A 498 0.11 -7.35 21.72
C TYR A 498 -0.90 -8.42 21.30
N GLY A 499 -0.64 -9.69 21.63
CA GLY A 499 -1.49 -10.84 21.30
C GLY A 499 -1.54 -11.20 19.80
N ASP A 500 -2.21 -12.31 19.48
CA ASP A 500 -2.35 -12.82 18.11
C ASP A 500 -3.37 -12.01 17.29
N GLY A 501 -2.90 -11.47 16.18
CA GLY A 501 -3.70 -10.69 15.23
C GLY A 501 -3.03 -9.38 14.86
N PHE A 502 -3.63 -8.65 13.94
CA PHE A 502 -2.92 -7.56 13.25
C PHE A 502 -3.75 -6.28 13.21
N PHE A 503 -3.12 -5.14 13.50
CA PHE A 503 -3.63 -3.78 13.27
C PHE A 503 -4.97 -3.44 13.94
N ARG A 504 -5.28 -4.11 15.03
CA ARG A 504 -6.53 -3.97 15.75
C ARG A 504 -6.34 -4.23 17.23
N ALA A 505 -7.42 -4.07 18.00
CA ALA A 505 -7.45 -4.57 19.36
C ALA A 505 -7.57 -6.10 19.34
N ASN A 506 -6.46 -6.81 19.57
CA ASN A 506 -6.48 -8.26 19.61
C ASN A 506 -7.18 -8.76 20.89
N PRO A 507 -8.00 -9.82 20.82
CA PRO A 507 -8.76 -10.32 21.98
C PRO A 507 -7.91 -10.86 23.14
N ASP A 508 -6.71 -11.33 22.83
CA ASP A 508 -5.68 -11.88 23.71
C ASP A 508 -4.67 -10.81 24.19
N ALA A 509 -4.53 -9.69 23.49
CA ALA A 509 -3.80 -8.51 23.96
C ALA A 509 -4.19 -8.13 25.39
N GLY A 510 -3.24 -7.61 26.15
CA GLY A 510 -3.53 -7.20 27.52
C GLY A 510 -2.38 -6.51 28.22
N LEU A 511 -2.73 -5.80 29.28
CA LEU A 511 -1.78 -5.22 30.21
C LEU A 511 -1.79 -6.05 31.49
N TYR A 512 -0.61 -6.44 31.94
CA TYR A 512 -0.40 -7.33 33.08
C TYR A 512 0.63 -6.77 34.05
N ARG A 513 0.58 -7.28 35.28
CA ARG A 513 1.62 -7.08 36.30
C ARG A 513 2.08 -8.43 36.84
N ILE A 514 3.39 -8.62 36.92
CA ILE A 514 4.04 -9.79 37.49
C ILE A 514 4.57 -9.42 38.87
N ASP A 515 4.09 -10.13 39.88
CA ASP A 515 4.45 -9.92 41.28
C ASP A 515 5.26 -11.11 41.80
N TYR A 516 6.22 -10.87 42.69
CA TYR A 516 6.80 -11.92 43.52
C TYR A 516 5.88 -12.19 44.71
N SER A 517 5.31 -13.39 44.76
CA SER A 517 4.25 -13.79 45.69
C SER A 517 4.47 -15.24 46.13
N PRO A 518 5.49 -15.52 46.97
CA PRO A 518 5.83 -16.89 47.40
C PRO A 518 4.75 -17.55 48.28
N ASP A 519 3.94 -16.74 48.95
CA ASP A 519 2.87 -17.20 49.83
C ASP A 519 1.56 -17.41 49.04
N ASN A 520 0.47 -16.76 49.44
CA ASN A 520 -0.85 -16.82 48.81
C ASN A 520 -0.88 -15.95 47.55
N LYS A 521 -1.40 -16.41 46.40
CA LYS A 521 -1.53 -15.61 45.18
C LYS A 521 -2.88 -14.90 45.18
N SER A 522 -3.03 -13.89 44.34
CA SER A 522 -4.31 -13.23 44.14
C SER A 522 -5.17 -14.10 43.22
N PRO A 523 -6.49 -14.19 43.47
CA PRO A 523 -7.40 -14.85 42.53
C PRO A 523 -7.31 -14.23 41.13
N GLN A 524 -7.63 -15.01 40.11
CA GLN A 524 -7.85 -14.49 38.76
C GLN A 524 -9.34 -14.26 38.56
N ALA A 525 -9.78 -13.01 38.74
CA ALA A 525 -11.15 -12.61 38.51
C ALA A 525 -11.48 -12.65 37.01
N LYS A 526 -12.56 -13.36 36.62
CA LYS A 526 -13.04 -13.42 35.23
C LYS A 526 -14.53 -13.11 35.17
N ILE A 527 -14.93 -12.22 34.26
CA ILE A 527 -16.34 -11.90 34.01
C ILE A 527 -16.77 -12.44 32.65
N LYS A 528 -17.83 -13.24 32.64
CA LYS A 528 -18.60 -13.55 31.43
C LYS A 528 -19.97 -12.86 31.50
N THR A 529 -20.43 -12.35 30.36
CA THR A 529 -21.73 -11.67 30.23
C THR A 529 -22.51 -12.25 29.05
N ASP A 530 -23.84 -12.31 29.14
CA ASP A 530 -24.71 -12.71 28.03
C ASP A 530 -24.85 -11.63 26.94
N LYS A 531 -24.76 -10.36 27.33
CA LYS A 531 -24.73 -9.19 26.45
C LYS A 531 -24.11 -8.00 27.18
N ARG A 532 -23.62 -7.04 26.41
CA ARG A 532 -22.96 -5.83 26.95
C ARG A 532 -23.56 -4.54 26.41
N SER A 533 -24.51 -4.63 25.48
CA SER A 533 -25.14 -3.44 24.92
C SER A 533 -26.59 -3.64 24.49
N SER A 534 -27.32 -2.54 24.35
CA SER A 534 -28.63 -2.48 23.71
C SER A 534 -28.92 -1.08 23.15
N SER A 535 -29.89 -1.01 22.24
CA SER A 535 -30.37 0.24 21.63
C SER A 535 -31.07 1.20 22.59
N GLY A 536 -31.42 0.71 23.78
CA GLY A 536 -32.05 1.48 24.85
C GLY A 536 -32.44 0.60 26.04
N PRO A 537 -32.96 1.20 27.12
CA PRO A 537 -33.41 0.47 28.29
C PRO A 537 -34.76 -0.22 28.08
N PRO A 538 -35.10 -1.23 28.90
CA PRO A 538 -34.21 -1.81 29.91
C PRO A 538 -33.22 -2.82 29.30
N LEU A 539 -31.98 -2.82 29.81
CA LEU A 539 -31.00 -3.86 29.53
C LEU A 539 -30.77 -4.71 30.78
N THR A 540 -31.22 -5.97 30.77
CA THR A 540 -30.88 -6.93 31.83
C THR A 540 -29.63 -7.70 31.44
N VAL A 541 -28.52 -7.53 32.14
CA VAL A 541 -27.27 -8.28 31.92
C VAL A 541 -27.15 -9.37 32.99
N ASN A 542 -26.80 -10.57 32.55
CA ASN A 542 -26.43 -11.68 33.43
C ASN A 542 -24.92 -11.78 33.48
N PHE A 543 -24.36 -11.67 34.67
CA PHE A 543 -22.93 -11.74 34.94
C PHE A 543 -22.59 -13.10 35.56
N ASP A 544 -21.51 -13.70 35.10
CA ASP A 544 -21.03 -15.00 35.55
C ASP A 544 -19.52 -14.93 35.84
N ALA A 545 -19.16 -15.15 37.11
CA ALA A 545 -17.81 -15.22 37.61
C ALA A 545 -17.27 -16.64 37.78
N SER A 546 -17.99 -17.67 37.32
CA SER A 546 -17.59 -19.08 37.48
C SER A 546 -16.26 -19.44 36.80
N GLY A 547 -15.81 -18.61 35.85
CA GLY A 547 -14.48 -18.74 35.25
C GLY A 547 -13.34 -18.23 36.13
N SER A 548 -13.64 -17.59 37.27
CA SER A 548 -12.61 -17.10 38.19
C SER A 548 -11.92 -18.27 38.88
N THR A 549 -10.61 -18.19 38.98
CA THR A 549 -9.77 -19.26 39.51
C THR A 549 -8.84 -18.74 40.58
N ASP A 550 -8.31 -19.66 41.38
CA ASP A 550 -7.25 -19.39 42.34
C ASP A 550 -6.22 -20.51 42.22
N THR A 551 -4.94 -20.17 42.39
CA THR A 551 -3.87 -21.16 42.35
C THR A 551 -3.92 -22.03 43.60
N GLU A 552 -4.32 -21.44 44.73
CA GLU A 552 -4.53 -22.17 45.98
C GLU A 552 -5.91 -22.85 46.06
N PRO A 553 -6.02 -24.03 46.69
CA PRO A 553 -7.31 -24.66 46.93
C PRO A 553 -8.09 -23.86 47.99
N GLY A 554 -9.23 -23.30 47.62
CA GLY A 554 -10.03 -22.48 48.53
C GLY A 554 -11.42 -22.19 47.99
N THR A 555 -12.28 -21.67 48.87
CA THR A 555 -13.56 -21.09 48.43
C THR A 555 -13.33 -19.63 48.09
N LEU A 556 -13.71 -19.24 46.87
CA LEU A 556 -13.73 -17.85 46.44
C LEU A 556 -15.01 -17.15 46.88
N THR A 557 -14.89 -15.87 47.23
CA THR A 557 -16.01 -14.96 47.48
C THR A 557 -16.07 -13.92 46.37
N TYR A 558 -17.28 -13.49 46.02
CA TYR A 558 -17.57 -12.68 44.84
C TYR A 558 -18.43 -11.49 45.25
N GLU A 559 -17.93 -10.30 44.99
CA GLU A 559 -18.62 -9.03 45.21
C GLU A 559 -18.71 -8.30 43.87
N TRP A 560 -19.88 -7.74 43.56
CA TRP A 560 -20.14 -7.03 42.31
C TRP A 560 -20.60 -5.60 42.56
N ASP A 561 -19.90 -4.66 41.95
CA ASP A 561 -20.35 -3.28 41.74
C ASP A 561 -20.88 -3.24 40.31
N VAL A 562 -22.20 -3.24 40.14
CA VAL A 562 -22.81 -3.46 38.82
C VAL A 562 -23.01 -2.17 38.04
N ASP A 563 -22.96 -1.00 38.67
CA ASP A 563 -23.11 0.30 38.01
C ASP A 563 -21.81 1.10 37.93
N GLY A 564 -20.78 0.70 38.67
CA GLY A 564 -19.45 1.31 38.68
C GLY A 564 -19.34 2.51 39.62
N ASP A 565 -20.25 2.68 40.58
CA ASP A 565 -20.32 3.86 41.44
C ASP A 565 -19.29 3.88 42.59
N GLY A 566 -18.58 2.77 42.80
CA GLY A 566 -17.69 2.59 43.95
C GLY A 566 -18.16 1.54 44.95
N THR A 567 -19.43 1.17 44.92
CA THR A 567 -20.11 0.33 45.92
C THR A 567 -20.37 -1.07 45.37
N PHE A 568 -20.03 -2.11 46.13
CA PHE A 568 -20.34 -3.50 45.75
C PHE A 568 -21.75 -3.89 46.20
N ASP A 569 -22.72 -3.82 45.29
CA ASP A 569 -24.16 -4.02 45.54
C ASP A 569 -24.61 -5.47 45.68
N LYS A 570 -23.90 -6.41 45.05
CA LYS A 570 -24.33 -7.82 44.93
C LYS A 570 -23.21 -8.78 45.27
N THR A 571 -23.60 -10.01 45.63
CA THR A 571 -22.66 -11.09 45.91
C THR A 571 -23.09 -12.40 45.24
N GLY A 572 -22.12 -13.27 44.97
CA GLY A 572 -22.35 -14.60 44.39
C GLY A 572 -21.69 -14.80 43.02
N VAL A 573 -21.55 -16.07 42.61
CA VAL A 573 -20.89 -16.45 41.35
C VAL A 573 -21.64 -15.92 40.13
N GLN A 574 -22.98 -15.98 40.16
CA GLN A 574 -23.83 -15.48 39.09
C GLN A 574 -24.79 -14.44 39.65
N VAL A 575 -24.83 -13.27 39.02
CA VAL A 575 -25.73 -12.17 39.39
C VAL A 575 -26.40 -11.60 38.15
N SER A 576 -27.52 -10.91 38.34
CA SER A 576 -28.23 -10.20 37.27
C SER A 576 -28.52 -8.77 37.72
N HIS A 577 -28.40 -7.82 36.78
CA HIS A 577 -28.73 -6.42 36.98
C HIS A 577 -29.49 -5.88 35.76
N THR A 578 -30.49 -5.03 36.01
CA THR A 578 -31.29 -4.38 34.96
C THR A 578 -31.03 -2.88 34.96
N TYR A 579 -30.31 -2.43 33.94
CA TYR A 579 -30.09 -1.02 33.66
C TYR A 579 -31.34 -0.43 33.03
N THR A 580 -31.93 0.59 33.66
CA THR A 580 -33.21 1.19 33.24
C THR A 580 -33.07 2.56 32.60
N THR A 581 -31.85 3.09 32.56
CA THR A 581 -31.49 4.39 31.99
C THR A 581 -30.40 4.23 30.95
N ASN A 582 -30.47 5.04 29.89
CA ASN A 582 -29.36 5.16 28.95
C ASN A 582 -28.10 5.60 29.70
N GLY A 583 -26.95 5.00 29.40
CA GLY A 583 -25.72 5.24 30.13
C GLY A 583 -24.61 4.25 29.78
N LEU A 584 -23.38 4.65 30.06
CA LEU A 584 -22.21 3.79 30.05
C LEU A 584 -21.91 3.41 31.50
N TYR A 585 -21.88 2.12 31.80
CA TYR A 585 -21.66 1.57 33.13
C TYR A 585 -20.41 0.66 33.10
N PHE A 586 -19.68 0.59 34.21
CA PHE A 586 -18.53 -0.29 34.36
C PHE A 586 -18.82 -1.30 35.47
N ALA A 587 -19.36 -2.46 35.10
CA ALA A 587 -19.62 -3.50 36.08
C ALA A 587 -18.29 -4.13 36.51
N ARG A 588 -18.01 -4.11 37.81
CA ARG A 588 -16.77 -4.58 38.42
C ARG A 588 -17.02 -5.83 39.24
N LEU A 589 -16.11 -6.77 39.12
CA LEU A 589 -16.06 -7.98 39.93
C LEU A 589 -14.84 -7.91 40.84
N LYS A 590 -15.05 -8.10 42.14
CA LYS A 590 -14.00 -8.41 43.09
C LYS A 590 -14.11 -9.86 43.50
N VAL A 591 -13.02 -10.61 43.31
CA VAL A 591 -12.90 -11.99 43.78
C VAL A 591 -11.89 -12.02 44.91
N THR A 592 -12.28 -12.59 46.06
CA THR A 592 -11.39 -12.72 47.22
C THR A 592 -11.28 -14.18 47.63
N ASP A 593 -10.05 -14.66 47.85
CA ASP A 593 -9.78 -16.02 48.32
C ASP A 593 -9.96 -16.19 49.84
N ALA A 594 -9.67 -17.40 50.32
CA ALA A 594 -9.70 -17.73 51.74
C ALA A 594 -8.51 -17.14 52.55
N GLY A 595 -7.41 -16.78 51.87
CA GLY A 595 -6.24 -16.10 52.44
C GLY A 595 -6.43 -14.59 52.59
N GLY A 596 -7.51 -14.03 52.04
CA GLY A 596 -7.86 -12.62 52.06
C GLY A 596 -7.30 -11.79 50.91
N ARG A 597 -6.63 -12.38 49.92
CA ARG A 597 -6.19 -11.62 48.72
C ARG A 597 -7.34 -11.49 47.74
N SER A 598 -7.32 -10.41 46.99
CA SER A 598 -8.38 -10.09 46.05
C SER A 598 -7.86 -9.55 44.73
N ALA A 599 -8.56 -9.86 43.65
CA ALA A 599 -8.37 -9.23 42.36
C ALA A 599 -9.65 -8.54 41.87
N LEU A 600 -9.44 -7.50 41.06
CA LEU A 600 -10.50 -6.73 40.42
C LEU A 600 -10.43 -6.90 38.90
N THR A 601 -11.59 -6.98 38.28
CA THR A 601 -11.74 -6.85 36.83
C THR A 601 -13.05 -6.12 36.54
N SER A 602 -13.18 -5.54 35.35
CA SER A 602 -14.39 -4.83 34.95
C SER A 602 -14.80 -5.13 33.52
N VAL A 603 -16.08 -4.87 33.24
CA VAL A 603 -16.65 -4.93 31.89
C VAL A 603 -17.51 -3.70 31.65
N GLU A 604 -17.34 -3.09 30.48
CA GLU A 604 -18.19 -1.98 30.03
C GLU A 604 -19.57 -2.49 29.59
N VAL A 605 -20.62 -1.78 29.99
CA VAL A 605 -22.01 -2.01 29.59
C VAL A 605 -22.60 -0.72 29.02
N SER A 606 -23.04 -0.76 27.75
CA SER A 606 -23.60 0.38 27.02
C SER A 606 -25.11 0.25 26.84
N VAL A 607 -25.90 1.14 27.44
CA VAL A 607 -27.36 1.15 27.30
C VAL A 607 -27.77 2.37 26.49
N GLY A 608 -28.24 2.14 25.26
CA GLY A 608 -28.61 3.21 24.33
C GLY A 608 -27.72 3.31 23.11
N ASN A 609 -26.66 2.49 22.99
CA ASN A 609 -25.84 2.39 21.79
C ASN A 609 -25.23 0.98 21.69
N THR A 610 -25.32 0.36 20.52
CA THR A 610 -24.73 -0.94 20.20
C THR A 610 -23.56 -0.79 19.25
N ALA A 611 -22.59 -1.71 19.31
CA ALA A 611 -21.52 -1.71 18.31
C ALA A 611 -22.07 -2.23 16.97
N PRO A 612 -21.69 -1.62 15.84
CA PRO A 612 -22.16 -2.06 14.54
C PRO A 612 -21.62 -3.45 14.20
N GLU A 613 -22.41 -4.29 13.54
CA GLU A 613 -21.97 -5.58 13.01
C GLU A 613 -21.36 -5.39 11.62
N VAL A 614 -20.06 -5.64 11.47
CA VAL A 614 -19.32 -5.53 10.21
C VAL A 614 -19.25 -6.90 9.54
N SER A 615 -19.51 -6.96 8.23
CA SER A 615 -19.44 -8.18 7.45
C SER A 615 -18.64 -8.00 6.16
N VAL A 616 -17.84 -9.02 5.83
CA VAL A 616 -17.15 -9.16 4.54
C VAL A 616 -17.96 -10.12 3.68
N ASN A 617 -18.68 -9.58 2.69
CA ASN A 617 -19.52 -10.38 1.80
C ASN A 617 -18.69 -11.06 0.70
N THR A 618 -17.62 -10.40 0.25
CA THR A 618 -16.57 -10.94 -0.62
C THR A 618 -15.27 -10.18 -0.38
N PRO A 619 -14.09 -10.81 -0.54
CA PRO A 619 -13.88 -12.25 -0.70
C PRO A 619 -14.18 -13.03 0.59
N GLY A 620 -14.29 -14.35 0.49
CA GLY A 620 -14.37 -15.20 1.68
C GLY A 620 -13.00 -15.33 2.35
N ASN A 621 -12.99 -15.47 3.67
CA ASN A 621 -11.78 -15.70 4.46
C ASN A 621 -11.05 -16.99 4.01
N GLY A 622 -9.73 -16.97 3.90
CA GLY A 622 -8.90 -18.05 3.35
C GLY A 622 -8.84 -18.11 1.82
N GLY A 623 -9.33 -17.08 1.13
CA GLY A 623 -9.37 -17.02 -0.33
C GLY A 623 -7.97 -16.93 -0.95
N PHE A 624 -7.75 -17.65 -2.06
CA PHE A 624 -6.44 -17.68 -2.73
C PHE A 624 -6.22 -16.54 -3.73
N PHE A 625 -5.01 -15.96 -3.77
CA PHE A 625 -4.63 -14.89 -4.72
C PHE A 625 -3.15 -14.97 -5.13
N ASP A 626 -2.73 -14.15 -6.11
CA ASP A 626 -1.31 -13.88 -6.38
C ASP A 626 -0.97 -12.42 -6.05
N TRP A 627 0.21 -12.20 -5.45
CA TRP A 627 0.71 -10.87 -5.15
C TRP A 627 0.81 -9.97 -6.39
N GLY A 628 0.51 -8.69 -6.24
CA GLY A 628 0.43 -7.71 -7.33
C GLY A 628 -0.93 -7.66 -8.03
N GLN A 629 -1.85 -8.58 -7.73
CA GLN A 629 -3.25 -8.51 -8.16
C GLN A 629 -4.08 -7.70 -7.17
N ALA A 630 -5.17 -7.08 -7.61
CA ALA A 630 -6.14 -6.52 -6.64
C ALA A 630 -7.27 -7.50 -6.35
N ILE A 631 -7.79 -7.40 -5.13
CA ILE A 631 -8.80 -8.32 -4.60
C ILE A 631 -10.13 -7.57 -4.43
N PRO A 632 -11.15 -7.84 -5.27
CA PRO A 632 -12.46 -7.22 -5.15
C PRO A 632 -13.11 -7.46 -3.80
N PHE A 633 -13.67 -6.41 -3.21
CA PHE A 633 -14.37 -6.51 -1.94
C PHE A 633 -15.79 -5.94 -1.98
N ASN A 634 -16.65 -6.52 -1.15
CA ASN A 634 -17.95 -5.98 -0.79
C ASN A 634 -18.12 -6.09 0.73
N LEU A 635 -18.27 -4.95 1.38
CA LEU A 635 -18.38 -4.81 2.82
C LEU A 635 -19.76 -4.25 3.16
N SER A 636 -20.29 -4.68 4.29
CA SER A 636 -21.50 -4.10 4.87
C SER A 636 -21.31 -3.90 6.36
N ALA A 637 -22.06 -2.95 6.91
CA ALA A 637 -22.25 -2.85 8.35
C ALA A 637 -23.74 -2.62 8.61
N THR A 638 -24.25 -3.26 9.66
CA THR A 638 -25.60 -3.04 10.16
C THR A 638 -25.54 -2.58 11.60
N ASP A 639 -26.33 -1.56 11.91
CA ASP A 639 -26.40 -0.99 13.24
C ASP A 639 -27.86 -0.80 13.66
N ALA A 640 -28.19 -1.05 14.93
CA ALA A 640 -29.56 -0.98 15.39
C ALA A 640 -30.09 0.46 15.48
N GLU A 641 -29.20 1.44 15.71
CA GLU A 641 -29.53 2.85 15.89
C GLU A 641 -29.41 3.64 14.56
N ASP A 642 -28.40 3.32 13.75
CA ASP A 642 -28.10 3.99 12.47
C ASP A 642 -28.77 3.30 11.25
N GLY A 643 -29.32 2.10 11.43
CA GLY A 643 -30.02 1.33 10.40
C GLY A 643 -29.12 0.36 9.60
N PRO A 644 -29.69 -0.30 8.58
CA PRO A 644 -29.05 -1.44 7.92
C PRO A 644 -28.00 -1.07 6.86
N ASN A 645 -27.79 0.23 6.60
CA ASN A 645 -26.94 0.69 5.51
C ASN A 645 -25.72 1.43 6.06
N ALA A 646 -24.53 0.86 5.86
CA ALA A 646 -23.27 1.50 6.19
C ALA A 646 -23.09 2.83 5.44
N VAL A 647 -22.58 3.84 6.15
CA VAL A 647 -22.03 5.05 5.53
C VAL A 647 -20.64 4.72 5.01
N CYS A 648 -20.52 4.39 3.72
CA CYS A 648 -19.28 3.82 3.15
C CYS A 648 -18.01 4.65 3.36
N SER A 649 -18.10 5.97 3.55
CA SER A 649 -16.93 6.80 3.89
C SER A 649 -16.38 6.55 5.29
N ARG A 650 -17.12 5.85 6.17
CA ARG A 650 -16.70 5.44 7.52
C ARG A 650 -16.26 3.99 7.59
N MET A 651 -16.55 3.20 6.54
CA MET A 651 -16.04 1.84 6.43
C MET A 651 -14.55 1.94 6.11
N GLN A 652 -13.72 1.75 7.12
CA GLN A 652 -12.26 1.76 7.00
C GLN A 652 -11.78 0.33 6.78
N TRP A 653 -10.78 0.16 5.93
CA TRP A 653 -10.11 -1.11 5.75
C TRP A 653 -8.60 -0.89 5.68
N ASN A 654 -7.87 -1.90 6.13
CA ASN A 654 -6.42 -1.96 6.11
C ASN A 654 -6.01 -3.33 5.57
N PHE A 655 -5.39 -3.35 4.39
CA PHE A 655 -4.73 -4.53 3.86
C PHE A 655 -3.28 -4.51 4.35
N GLY A 656 -2.84 -5.59 4.97
CA GLY A 656 -1.46 -5.82 5.37
C GLY A 656 -0.89 -7.10 4.75
N LEU A 657 0.45 -7.13 4.73
CA LEU A 657 1.23 -8.31 4.44
C LEU A 657 1.56 -8.97 5.77
N GLY A 658 0.97 -10.14 6.01
CA GLY A 658 1.39 -11.04 7.07
C GLY A 658 2.60 -11.84 6.64
N HIS A 659 3.53 -12.06 7.56
CA HIS A 659 4.57 -13.06 7.39
C HIS A 659 4.92 -13.71 8.72
N ASP A 660 5.07 -15.03 8.71
CA ASP A 660 5.23 -15.88 9.88
C ASP A 660 4.17 -15.58 10.95
N ASN A 661 4.57 -14.91 12.03
CA ASN A 661 3.73 -14.65 13.20
C ASN A 661 3.28 -13.18 13.30
N HIS A 662 3.74 -12.27 12.43
CA HIS A 662 3.33 -10.86 12.47
C HIS A 662 2.85 -10.35 11.10
N ALA A 663 2.46 -9.08 11.04
CA ALA A 663 2.10 -8.44 9.79
C ALA A 663 2.51 -6.97 9.77
N HIS A 664 2.74 -6.43 8.57
CA HIS A 664 2.90 -5.00 8.35
C HIS A 664 1.70 -4.45 7.56
N PRO A 665 1.13 -3.30 7.97
CA PRO A 665 0.01 -2.75 7.24
C PRO A 665 0.53 -2.03 5.99
N GLU A 666 -0.03 -2.37 4.84
CA GLU A 666 0.45 -1.90 3.55
C GLU A 666 -0.41 -0.73 3.08
N THR A 667 -1.71 -1.00 2.87
CA THR A 667 -2.62 -0.03 2.28
C THR A 667 -3.87 0.12 3.12
N LEU A 668 -4.18 1.37 3.44
CA LEU A 668 -5.42 1.75 4.10
C LEU A 668 -6.33 2.49 3.13
N GLY A 669 -7.63 2.34 3.34
CA GLY A 669 -8.63 3.06 2.58
C GLY A 669 -9.99 3.05 3.24
N THR A 670 -10.95 3.62 2.52
CA THR A 670 -12.36 3.66 2.94
C THR A 670 -13.28 3.27 1.81
N GLY A 671 -14.42 2.66 2.12
CA GLY A 671 -15.46 2.33 1.14
C GLY A 671 -16.08 0.96 1.39
N CYS A 672 -17.30 0.75 0.88
CA CYS A 672 -17.98 -0.55 0.96
C CYS A 672 -17.69 -1.46 -0.23
N THR A 673 -17.20 -0.93 -1.35
CA THR A 673 -16.90 -1.68 -2.57
C THR A 673 -15.64 -1.15 -3.23
N GLY A 674 -14.87 -2.03 -3.84
CA GLY A 674 -13.63 -1.67 -4.53
C GLY A 674 -12.76 -2.91 -4.75
N ALA A 675 -11.46 -2.71 -4.84
CA ALA A 675 -10.49 -3.80 -4.77
C ALA A 675 -9.31 -3.38 -3.88
N TRP A 676 -8.84 -4.29 -3.03
CA TRP A 676 -7.63 -4.07 -2.24
C TRP A 676 -6.41 -4.33 -3.12
N PRO A 677 -5.51 -3.35 -3.30
CA PRO A 677 -4.25 -3.59 -4.01
C PRO A 677 -3.33 -4.46 -3.14
N THR A 678 -2.66 -5.43 -3.75
CA THR A 678 -1.64 -6.24 -3.06
C THR A 678 -0.24 -5.89 -3.57
N PRO A 679 0.79 -5.81 -2.70
CA PRO A 679 2.15 -5.48 -3.09
C PRO A 679 2.78 -6.58 -3.96
N ALA A 680 3.21 -6.23 -5.17
CA ALA A 680 3.87 -7.18 -6.08
C ALA A 680 5.26 -7.65 -5.58
N ASN A 681 5.87 -6.89 -4.67
CA ASN A 681 7.17 -7.17 -4.06
C ASN A 681 7.06 -7.96 -2.74
N ALA A 682 5.87 -8.41 -2.34
CA ALA A 682 5.72 -9.27 -1.17
C ALA A 682 6.65 -10.51 -1.17
N PRO A 683 6.89 -11.19 -2.31
CA PRO A 683 7.84 -12.31 -2.34
C PRO A 683 9.30 -11.94 -2.04
N GLU A 684 9.62 -10.65 -1.96
CA GLU A 684 10.99 -10.19 -1.65
C GLU A 684 11.31 -10.19 -0.16
N HIS A 685 10.36 -10.55 0.70
CA HIS A 685 10.62 -10.88 2.11
C HIS A 685 11.56 -12.09 2.23
N GLY A 686 11.50 -13.03 1.29
CA GLY A 686 12.35 -14.22 1.26
C GLY A 686 11.56 -15.42 0.76
N GLU A 687 12.25 -16.47 0.32
CA GLU A 687 11.60 -17.72 -0.09
C GLU A 687 11.22 -18.61 1.10
N THR A 688 11.84 -18.36 2.26
CA THR A 688 11.62 -19.05 3.54
C THR A 688 10.41 -18.54 4.31
N GLU A 689 10.01 -17.28 4.10
CA GLU A 689 9.00 -16.61 4.91
C GLU A 689 7.58 -17.07 4.55
N ASN A 690 6.74 -17.33 5.57
CA ASN A 690 5.33 -17.67 5.37
C ASN A 690 4.50 -16.41 5.10
N ILE A 691 4.47 -15.91 3.86
CA ILE A 691 3.75 -14.68 3.53
C ILE A 691 2.24 -14.91 3.27
N PHE A 692 1.38 -14.01 3.74
CA PHE A 692 -0.07 -14.02 3.50
C PHE A 692 -0.69 -12.61 3.51
N GLY A 693 -1.91 -12.47 3.00
CA GLY A 693 -2.65 -11.21 3.03
C GLY A 693 -3.55 -11.14 4.26
N VAL A 694 -3.53 -10.03 4.98
CA VAL A 694 -4.42 -9.77 6.11
C VAL A 694 -5.28 -8.57 5.77
N VAL A 695 -6.59 -8.64 6.02
CA VAL A 695 -7.45 -7.46 5.90
C VAL A 695 -8.23 -7.24 7.19
N VAL A 696 -8.08 -6.06 7.76
CA VAL A 696 -8.85 -5.58 8.91
C VAL A 696 -9.83 -4.52 8.42
N ILE A 697 -11.09 -4.68 8.79
CA ILE A 697 -12.18 -3.78 8.44
C ILE A 697 -12.77 -3.23 9.74
N SER A 698 -12.97 -1.93 9.80
CA SER A 698 -13.52 -1.26 10.97
C SER A 698 -14.60 -0.25 10.55
N TYR A 699 -15.65 -0.13 11.38
CA TYR A 699 -16.73 0.83 11.17
C TYR A 699 -17.15 1.42 12.52
N ARG A 700 -17.09 2.74 12.63
CA ARG A 700 -17.62 3.48 13.79
C ARG A 700 -18.99 4.05 13.47
N ASP A 701 -19.94 3.83 14.36
CA ASP A 701 -21.28 4.41 14.31
C ASP A 701 -21.25 5.93 14.62
N ASN A 702 -22.41 6.58 14.75
CA ASN A 702 -22.51 7.98 15.18
C ASN A 702 -22.46 8.19 16.70
N GLY A 703 -22.45 7.10 17.48
CA GLY A 703 -23.00 7.06 18.82
C GLY A 703 -24.51 7.29 18.81
N ALA A 704 -25.15 7.02 19.93
CA ALA A 704 -26.57 7.23 20.10
C ALA A 704 -26.92 7.58 21.54
N ASN A 705 -28.03 8.32 21.72
CA ASN A 705 -28.61 8.59 23.03
C ASN A 705 -27.67 9.28 24.05
N GLY A 706 -26.69 10.06 23.58
CA GLY A 706 -25.71 10.74 24.43
C GLY A 706 -24.49 9.89 24.81
N LEU A 707 -24.38 8.68 24.25
CA LEU A 707 -23.23 7.80 24.39
C LEU A 707 -22.22 8.02 23.27
N PRO A 708 -20.92 7.74 23.53
CA PRO A 708 -19.88 7.85 22.52
C PRO A 708 -20.09 6.83 21.39
N PRO A 709 -19.49 7.09 20.21
CA PRO A 709 -19.49 6.13 19.12
C PRO A 709 -18.86 4.78 19.48
N ALA A 710 -19.50 3.68 19.07
CA ALA A 710 -18.97 2.34 19.21
C ALA A 710 -18.28 1.87 17.91
N LEU A 711 -17.35 0.94 18.06
CA LEU A 711 -16.56 0.38 16.96
C LEU A 711 -16.97 -1.07 16.71
N GLY A 712 -17.28 -1.38 15.45
CA GLY A 712 -17.41 -2.74 14.93
C GLY A 712 -16.23 -3.08 14.03
N GLU A 713 -15.80 -4.34 14.04
CA GLU A 713 -14.67 -4.81 13.23
C GLU A 713 -14.92 -6.20 12.65
N ALA A 714 -14.22 -6.49 11.55
CA ALA A 714 -14.07 -7.83 10.97
C ALA A 714 -12.65 -7.99 10.43
N SER A 715 -12.14 -9.21 10.36
CA SER A 715 -10.88 -9.50 9.69
C SER A 715 -10.97 -10.76 8.82
N ILE A 716 -10.14 -10.81 7.79
CA ILE A 716 -9.95 -11.99 6.95
C ILE A 716 -8.47 -12.18 6.63
N ILE A 717 -8.08 -13.44 6.41
CA ILE A 717 -6.81 -13.87 5.84
C ILE A 717 -7.04 -14.24 4.37
N LEU A 718 -6.06 -13.94 3.53
CA LEU A 718 -5.99 -14.31 2.12
C LEU A 718 -4.69 -15.06 1.90
N ASN A 719 -4.75 -16.18 1.19
CA ASN A 719 -3.60 -17.06 1.03
C ASN A 719 -2.96 -16.86 -0.34
N PRO A 720 -1.64 -16.73 -0.47
CA PRO A 720 -1.03 -16.85 -1.77
C PRO A 720 -1.27 -18.25 -2.34
N LYS A 721 -1.33 -18.36 -3.67
CA LYS A 721 -1.57 -19.65 -4.33
C LYS A 721 -0.46 -20.67 -4.07
N LEU A 722 0.77 -20.23 -3.84
CA LEU A 722 1.86 -21.09 -3.38
C LEU A 722 1.84 -21.14 -1.86
N GLN A 723 1.80 -22.35 -1.31
CA GLN A 723 1.90 -22.64 0.11
C GLN A 723 2.98 -23.70 0.28
N GLN A 724 4.00 -23.44 1.09
CA GLN A 724 4.97 -24.46 1.45
C GLN A 724 4.34 -25.42 2.47
N ALA A 725 4.77 -26.68 2.47
CA ALA A 725 4.21 -27.70 3.36
C ALA A 725 4.62 -27.49 4.82
N GLU A 726 5.83 -26.96 5.04
CA GLU A 726 6.40 -26.58 6.34
C GLU A 726 5.60 -25.46 7.03
N HIS A 727 4.97 -24.57 6.26
CA HIS A 727 4.13 -23.47 6.76
C HIS A 727 2.70 -23.91 7.11
N ALA A 728 2.48 -25.18 7.43
CA ALA A 728 1.16 -25.66 7.86
C ALA A 728 0.88 -25.26 9.31
N ASP A 729 -0.28 -24.64 9.56
CA ASP A 729 -0.71 -24.20 10.90
C ASP A 729 -0.80 -25.37 11.91
N ILE A 730 -0.98 -26.60 11.41
CA ILE A 730 -0.96 -27.82 12.22
C ILE A 730 -0.06 -28.85 11.56
N ILE A 731 0.92 -29.36 12.30
CA ILE A 731 1.74 -30.52 11.92
C ILE A 731 1.59 -31.59 13.03
N ASN A 732 0.92 -32.70 12.71
CA ASN A 732 0.67 -33.78 13.66
C ASN A 732 1.25 -35.09 13.13
N GLY A 733 2.26 -35.61 13.82
CA GLY A 733 2.93 -36.88 13.52
C GLY A 733 3.99 -36.82 12.40
N ALA A 734 4.03 -35.71 11.64
CA ALA A 734 5.04 -35.44 10.63
C ALA A 734 6.18 -34.56 11.18
N VAL A 735 7.26 -34.42 10.40
CA VAL A 735 8.48 -33.70 10.80
C VAL A 735 8.83 -32.66 9.74
N ASP A 736 8.99 -31.41 10.16
CA ASP A 736 9.59 -30.35 9.35
C ASP A 736 11.13 -30.53 9.30
N THR A 737 11.73 -30.33 8.13
CA THR A 737 13.13 -30.62 7.87
C THR A 737 13.69 -29.74 6.76
N ASP A 738 14.85 -29.13 7.00
CA ASP A 738 15.56 -28.35 5.99
C ASP A 738 15.90 -29.19 4.74
N ASP A 739 15.67 -28.64 3.55
CA ASP A 739 16.12 -29.17 2.27
C ASP A 739 16.47 -28.03 1.30
N PRO A 740 17.76 -27.83 0.96
CA PRO A 740 18.18 -26.74 0.08
C PRO A 740 17.68 -26.86 -1.37
N ASN A 741 17.00 -27.95 -1.73
CA ASN A 741 16.39 -28.14 -3.06
C ASN A 741 14.86 -28.01 -3.04
N ALA A 742 14.25 -27.83 -1.87
CA ALA A 742 12.86 -27.46 -1.70
C ALA A 742 12.65 -25.97 -2.04
N SER A 743 11.42 -25.56 -2.36
CA SER A 743 11.11 -24.19 -2.77
C SER A 743 11.17 -23.19 -1.63
N GLY A 744 10.91 -23.60 -0.39
CA GLY A 744 11.05 -22.77 0.82
C GLY A 744 12.28 -23.08 1.66
N LEU A 745 13.19 -23.91 1.14
CA LEU A 745 14.31 -24.50 1.88
C LEU A 745 13.90 -25.45 3.04
N GLY A 746 12.60 -25.71 3.22
CA GLY A 746 12.04 -26.70 4.15
C GLY A 746 11.19 -27.77 3.44
N LYS A 747 10.84 -28.84 4.17
CA LYS A 747 9.90 -29.87 3.69
C LYS A 747 9.30 -30.66 4.84
N ILE A 748 8.11 -31.20 4.61
CA ILE A 748 7.48 -32.16 5.52
C ILE A 748 7.91 -33.59 5.16
N THR A 749 8.48 -34.29 6.14
CA THR A 749 8.84 -35.71 6.08
C THR A 749 8.02 -36.53 7.09
N SER A 750 8.13 -37.87 7.01
CA SER A 750 7.46 -38.80 7.94
C SER A 750 5.95 -38.63 8.06
N LEU A 751 5.27 -38.14 7.02
CA LEU A 751 3.80 -38.08 6.99
C LEU A 751 3.24 -39.50 6.76
N ASP A 752 3.11 -40.28 7.82
CA ASP A 752 2.70 -41.68 7.83
C ASP A 752 1.17 -41.86 7.95
N PRO A 753 0.62 -43.08 7.76
CA PRO A 753 -0.81 -43.33 7.94
C PRO A 753 -1.30 -42.99 9.35
N GLY A 754 -2.13 -41.94 9.44
CA GLY A 754 -2.68 -41.42 10.70
C GLY A 754 -2.24 -39.99 11.00
N ASP A 755 -1.17 -39.55 10.35
CA ASP A 755 -0.60 -38.22 10.50
C ASP A 755 -1.29 -37.21 9.58
N SER A 756 -1.15 -35.93 9.91
CA SER A 756 -1.80 -34.86 9.15
C SER A 756 -1.06 -33.54 9.23
N ILE A 757 -1.14 -32.77 8.15
CA ILE A 757 -0.88 -31.33 8.15
C ILE A 757 -2.15 -30.55 7.81
N ALA A 758 -2.30 -29.31 8.27
CA ALA A 758 -3.49 -28.51 7.98
C ALA A 758 -3.24 -27.00 7.87
N TRP A 759 -4.12 -26.34 7.10
CA TRP A 759 -4.20 -24.87 6.96
C TRP A 759 -5.60 -24.36 7.33
N ASP A 760 -5.68 -23.28 8.08
CA ASP A 760 -6.90 -22.59 8.52
C ASP A 760 -6.67 -21.08 8.61
N PRO A 761 -7.37 -20.24 7.83
CA PRO A 761 -8.52 -20.54 6.98
C PRO A 761 -8.15 -20.86 5.52
N VAL A 762 -9.00 -21.66 4.86
CA VAL A 762 -8.95 -21.94 3.42
C VAL A 762 -10.31 -21.67 2.77
N ASN A 763 -10.31 -21.15 1.54
CA ASN A 763 -11.50 -21.00 0.70
C ASN A 763 -11.14 -21.17 -0.79
N PHE A 764 -11.69 -22.22 -1.41
CA PHE A 764 -11.38 -22.62 -2.80
C PHE A 764 -12.11 -21.81 -3.87
N ALA A 765 -12.72 -20.67 -3.55
CA ALA A 765 -13.38 -19.81 -4.53
C ALA A 765 -12.43 -19.48 -5.70
N GLY A 766 -12.85 -19.78 -6.93
CA GLY A 766 -12.06 -19.55 -8.13
C GLY A 766 -10.88 -20.51 -8.36
N ILE A 767 -10.66 -21.50 -7.50
CA ILE A 767 -9.63 -22.55 -7.64
C ILE A 767 -10.23 -23.80 -8.27
N ASN A 768 -9.50 -24.42 -9.21
CA ASN A 768 -9.97 -25.56 -10.00
C ASN A 768 -9.10 -26.82 -9.86
N SER A 769 -7.83 -26.67 -9.48
CA SER A 769 -6.90 -27.77 -9.27
C SER A 769 -5.79 -27.35 -8.31
N VAL A 770 -5.06 -28.32 -7.79
CA VAL A 770 -3.85 -28.11 -6.99
C VAL A 770 -2.71 -28.91 -7.59
N LYS A 771 -1.54 -28.30 -7.66
CA LYS A 771 -0.29 -28.91 -8.08
C LYS A 771 0.54 -29.14 -6.83
N VAL A 772 0.85 -30.39 -6.53
CA VAL A 772 1.65 -30.78 -5.37
C VAL A 772 3.06 -31.09 -5.82
N ARG A 773 4.06 -30.44 -5.22
CA ARG A 773 5.47 -30.80 -5.36
C ARG A 773 5.85 -31.71 -4.19
N ALA A 774 6.23 -32.94 -4.52
CA ALA A 774 6.51 -33.99 -3.54
C ALA A 774 7.59 -34.94 -4.06
N SER A 775 8.15 -35.79 -3.21
CA SER A 775 9.04 -36.89 -3.57
C SER A 775 8.55 -38.21 -2.95
N GLY A 776 9.10 -39.36 -3.38
CA GLY A 776 8.72 -40.67 -2.85
C GLY A 776 7.58 -41.36 -3.61
N ALA A 777 6.75 -42.13 -2.91
CA ALA A 777 5.64 -42.90 -3.47
C ALA A 777 4.50 -43.06 -2.45
N GLY A 778 3.31 -42.57 -2.78
CA GLY A 778 2.16 -42.66 -1.88
C GLY A 778 0.94 -41.90 -2.41
N THR A 779 -0.10 -41.77 -1.58
CA THR A 779 -1.31 -41.01 -1.93
C THR A 779 -1.60 -39.99 -0.84
N LEU A 780 -1.70 -38.73 -1.24
CA LEU A 780 -2.20 -37.65 -0.42
C LEU A 780 -3.71 -37.56 -0.55
N SER A 781 -4.38 -37.34 0.58
CA SER A 781 -5.83 -37.20 0.69
C SER A 781 -6.14 -35.83 1.26
N LEU A 782 -6.80 -34.99 0.48
CA LEU A 782 -7.26 -33.66 0.88
C LEU A 782 -8.65 -33.79 1.50
N ARG A 783 -8.79 -33.31 2.73
CA ARG A 783 -9.96 -33.48 3.59
C ARG A 783 -10.39 -32.14 4.16
N TRP A 784 -11.67 -32.02 4.53
CA TRP A 784 -12.26 -30.76 4.97
C TRP A 784 -12.68 -30.80 6.43
N ASN A 785 -12.26 -29.79 7.21
CA ASN A 785 -12.56 -29.56 8.63
C ASN A 785 -12.17 -30.68 9.61
N SER A 786 -11.67 -31.82 9.13
CA SER A 786 -11.18 -32.92 9.96
C SER A 786 -10.24 -33.83 9.19
N ALA A 787 -9.13 -34.23 9.82
CA ALA A 787 -8.19 -35.23 9.30
C ALA A 787 -8.85 -36.61 9.02
N THR A 788 -10.03 -36.88 9.60
CA THR A 788 -10.75 -38.16 9.44
C THR A 788 -11.93 -38.08 8.47
N ALA A 789 -12.31 -36.88 8.00
CA ALA A 789 -13.40 -36.71 7.05
C ALA A 789 -13.05 -37.38 5.70
N ALA A 790 -14.05 -37.87 4.95
CA ALA A 790 -13.80 -38.45 3.62
C ALA A 790 -13.06 -37.45 2.71
N PRO A 791 -12.07 -37.90 1.93
CA PRO A 791 -11.32 -36.99 1.07
C PRO A 791 -12.20 -36.48 -0.07
N PHE A 792 -12.12 -35.17 -0.34
CA PHE A 792 -12.79 -34.57 -1.50
C PHE A 792 -11.90 -34.60 -2.75
N ALA A 793 -10.59 -34.75 -2.57
CA ALA A 793 -9.61 -34.93 -3.63
C ALA A 793 -8.43 -35.79 -3.14
N THR A 794 -7.75 -36.45 -4.08
CA THR A 794 -6.54 -37.25 -3.79
C THR A 794 -5.45 -37.00 -4.83
N ALA A 795 -4.19 -36.93 -4.42
CA ALA A 795 -3.03 -36.83 -5.30
C ALA A 795 -2.16 -38.08 -5.14
N THR A 796 -1.99 -38.85 -6.21
CA THR A 796 -1.11 -40.02 -6.22
C THR A 796 0.29 -39.59 -6.65
N ILE A 797 1.25 -39.76 -5.76
CA ILE A 797 2.66 -39.47 -5.97
C ILE A 797 3.32 -40.77 -6.50
N PRO A 798 3.71 -40.83 -7.79
CA PRO A 798 4.28 -42.04 -8.36
C PRO A 798 5.70 -42.27 -7.86
N ALA A 799 6.14 -43.52 -7.80
CA ALA A 799 7.51 -43.82 -7.38
C ALA A 799 8.54 -43.17 -8.33
N GLY A 800 9.45 -42.38 -7.76
CA GLY A 800 10.49 -41.67 -8.50
C GLY A 800 11.59 -41.13 -7.58
N ALA A 801 12.71 -40.72 -8.18
CA ALA A 801 13.79 -40.05 -7.47
C ALA A 801 13.67 -38.54 -7.61
N GLY A 802 13.84 -37.80 -6.52
CA GLY A 802 13.78 -36.34 -6.48
C GLY A 802 12.35 -35.77 -6.53
N TRP A 803 12.27 -34.44 -6.61
CA TRP A 803 11.02 -33.69 -6.63
C TRP A 803 10.24 -33.92 -7.93
N GLN A 804 8.94 -34.14 -7.78
CA GLN A 804 7.98 -34.32 -8.86
C GLN A 804 6.73 -33.50 -8.58
N GLU A 805 6.05 -33.11 -9.65
CA GLU A 805 4.86 -32.29 -9.58
C GLU A 805 3.65 -33.09 -10.07
N VAL A 806 2.63 -33.20 -9.21
CA VAL A 806 1.39 -33.91 -9.51
C VAL A 806 0.22 -32.95 -9.42
N THR A 807 -0.57 -32.85 -10.49
CA THR A 807 -1.78 -32.03 -10.50
C THR A 807 -3.03 -32.87 -10.24
N THR A 808 -3.85 -32.45 -9.28
CA THR A 808 -5.14 -33.05 -8.95
C THR A 808 -6.27 -32.04 -9.14
N SER A 809 -7.37 -32.50 -9.74
CA SER A 809 -8.59 -31.69 -9.88
C SER A 809 -9.27 -31.45 -8.54
N LEU A 810 -9.73 -30.22 -8.33
CA LEU A 810 -10.51 -29.79 -7.17
C LEU A 810 -12.00 -29.56 -7.51
N ALA A 811 -12.53 -30.27 -8.51
CA ALA A 811 -13.92 -30.11 -8.96
C ALA A 811 -14.98 -30.40 -7.86
N ASN A 812 -14.62 -31.16 -6.82
CA ASN A 812 -15.48 -31.45 -5.67
C ASN A 812 -15.05 -30.71 -4.40
N ALA A 813 -14.27 -29.62 -4.54
CA ALA A 813 -13.85 -28.82 -3.40
C ALA A 813 -15.06 -28.27 -2.63
N PRO A 814 -14.99 -28.23 -1.29
CA PRO A 814 -15.97 -27.56 -0.45
C PRO A 814 -16.10 -26.07 -0.80
N THR A 815 -17.28 -25.51 -0.52
CA THR A 815 -17.56 -24.07 -0.67
C THR A 815 -17.48 -23.35 0.66
N GLY A 816 -17.08 -22.07 0.65
CA GLY A 816 -16.98 -21.26 1.85
C GLY A 816 -15.62 -21.42 2.54
N THR A 817 -15.53 -20.88 3.74
CA THR A 817 -14.31 -20.92 4.57
C THR A 817 -14.30 -22.15 5.47
N GLY A 818 -13.12 -22.75 5.66
CA GLY A 818 -12.88 -23.83 6.62
C GLY A 818 -11.43 -24.28 6.61
N GLN A 819 -11.15 -25.42 7.23
CA GLN A 819 -9.80 -25.93 7.44
C GLN A 819 -9.49 -27.07 6.45
N LEU A 820 -8.37 -26.96 5.74
CA LEU A 820 -7.86 -28.00 4.85
C LEU A 820 -6.93 -28.94 5.63
N TYR A 821 -7.26 -30.24 5.67
CA TYR A 821 -6.34 -31.27 6.14
C TYR A 821 -5.75 -32.05 4.98
N VAL A 822 -4.46 -32.35 5.05
CA VAL A 822 -3.76 -33.28 4.17
C VAL A 822 -3.25 -34.46 4.99
N THR A 823 -3.67 -35.66 4.61
CA THR A 823 -3.21 -36.94 5.19
C THR A 823 -2.56 -37.78 4.11
N SER A 824 -1.72 -38.74 4.50
CA SER A 824 -1.00 -39.60 3.56
C SER A 824 -1.19 -41.09 3.84
N THR A 825 -0.87 -41.92 2.85
CA THR A 825 -0.66 -43.36 3.01
C THR A 825 0.77 -43.70 3.45
N GLY A 826 1.60 -42.71 3.79
CA GLY A 826 3.03 -42.86 4.05
C GLY A 826 3.88 -42.85 2.78
N GLY A 827 5.20 -42.69 2.97
CA GLY A 827 6.21 -42.82 1.91
C GLY A 827 6.38 -41.62 0.97
N VAL A 828 5.91 -40.43 1.38
CA VAL A 828 6.01 -39.18 0.62
C VAL A 828 6.71 -38.11 1.45
N GLU A 829 7.50 -37.28 0.79
CA GLU A 829 8.01 -36.02 1.33
C GLU A 829 7.32 -34.87 0.59
N LEU A 830 6.87 -33.85 1.31
CA LEU A 830 6.09 -32.75 0.76
C LEU A 830 6.88 -31.46 0.82
N ASP A 831 6.91 -30.77 -0.31
CA ASP A 831 7.54 -29.47 -0.44
C ASP A 831 6.48 -28.38 -0.52
N SER A 832 5.58 -28.42 -1.52
CA SER A 832 4.62 -27.33 -1.69
C SER A 832 3.31 -27.71 -2.37
N PHE A 833 2.32 -26.85 -2.18
CA PHE A 833 1.03 -26.86 -2.84
C PHE A 833 0.86 -25.56 -3.64
N THR A 834 0.69 -25.66 -4.96
CA THR A 834 0.34 -24.53 -5.82
C THR A 834 -1.11 -24.66 -6.29
N TYR A 835 -1.99 -23.80 -5.78
CA TYR A 835 -3.40 -23.75 -6.17
C TYR A 835 -3.57 -23.06 -7.52
N VAL A 836 -4.31 -23.70 -8.42
CA VAL A 836 -4.46 -23.26 -9.81
C VAL A 836 -5.89 -22.75 -10.02
N GLY A 837 -6.01 -21.56 -10.60
CA GLY A 837 -7.28 -20.90 -10.86
C GLY A 837 -7.17 -19.38 -10.76
N GLY A 838 -8.30 -18.70 -10.93
CA GLY A 838 -8.39 -17.25 -10.74
C GLY A 838 -8.28 -16.85 -9.27
N GLY A 839 -8.70 -17.73 -8.36
CA GLY A 839 -8.79 -17.41 -6.94
C GLY A 839 -9.82 -16.31 -6.69
N VAL A 840 -9.55 -15.45 -5.70
CA VAL A 840 -10.40 -14.31 -5.35
C VAL A 840 -9.97 -12.99 -6.00
N ALA A 841 -8.91 -12.98 -6.80
CA ALA A 841 -8.42 -11.78 -7.47
C ALA A 841 -9.29 -11.34 -8.66
N ASP A 842 -9.28 -10.04 -8.96
CA ASP A 842 -9.90 -9.53 -10.19
C ASP A 842 -9.02 -9.84 -11.39
N THR A 843 -9.54 -10.63 -12.32
CA THR A 843 -8.83 -11.00 -13.55
C THR A 843 -9.55 -10.51 -14.81
N THR A 844 -10.62 -9.74 -14.66
CA THR A 844 -11.43 -9.27 -15.78
C THR A 844 -11.02 -7.85 -16.13
N ALA A 845 -10.55 -7.64 -17.36
CA ALA A 845 -10.16 -6.31 -17.81
C ALA A 845 -11.37 -5.42 -18.15
N PRO A 846 -11.26 -4.09 -17.97
CA PRO A 846 -12.31 -3.16 -18.37
C PRO A 846 -12.67 -3.25 -19.85
N THR A 847 -13.91 -2.91 -20.14
CA THR A 847 -14.38 -2.56 -21.48
C THR A 847 -14.31 -1.05 -21.66
N VAL A 848 -13.77 -0.58 -22.79
CA VAL A 848 -13.53 0.84 -23.05
C VAL A 848 -14.07 1.28 -24.42
N THR A 849 -14.59 2.50 -24.48
CA THR A 849 -15.10 3.15 -25.71
C THR A 849 -14.65 4.61 -25.77
N ALA A 850 -14.52 5.17 -26.97
CA ALA A 850 -14.24 6.59 -27.17
C ALA A 850 -15.22 7.19 -28.19
N THR A 851 -15.83 8.31 -27.84
CA THR A 851 -16.87 8.96 -28.65
C THR A 851 -16.44 10.39 -29.02
N PRO A 852 -16.28 10.72 -30.31
CA PRO A 852 -15.99 12.08 -30.75
C PRO A 852 -17.25 12.97 -30.75
N ASN A 853 -17.08 14.24 -30.46
CA ASN A 853 -18.10 15.28 -30.57
C ASN A 853 -17.48 16.59 -31.13
N PRO A 854 -17.98 17.14 -32.26
CA PRO A 854 -19.03 16.57 -33.11
C PRO A 854 -18.61 15.25 -33.77
N ALA A 855 -19.60 14.49 -34.23
CA ALA A 855 -19.35 13.35 -35.10
C ALA A 855 -18.88 13.85 -36.48
N PRO A 856 -17.99 13.11 -37.18
CA PRO A 856 -17.52 13.52 -38.50
C PRO A 856 -18.67 13.61 -39.50
N ASN A 857 -18.51 14.47 -40.50
CA ASN A 857 -19.43 14.59 -41.62
C ASN A 857 -19.43 13.31 -42.50
N ALA A 858 -20.27 13.27 -43.54
CA ALA A 858 -20.38 12.11 -44.44
C ALA A 858 -19.07 11.72 -45.16
N ASN A 859 -18.13 12.66 -45.29
CA ASN A 859 -16.80 12.44 -45.87
C ASN A 859 -15.76 12.04 -44.81
N GLY A 860 -16.14 11.91 -43.54
CA GLY A 860 -15.27 11.50 -42.45
C GLY A 860 -14.40 12.62 -41.85
N TRP A 861 -14.77 13.90 -42.07
CA TRP A 861 -14.01 15.08 -41.63
C TRP A 861 -14.84 15.99 -40.70
N ASN A 862 -14.14 16.79 -39.90
CA ASN A 862 -14.72 17.86 -39.08
C ASN A 862 -14.08 19.19 -39.50
N ASP A 863 -14.88 20.26 -39.55
CA ASP A 863 -14.44 21.60 -39.92
C ASP A 863 -13.98 22.47 -38.72
N GLY A 864 -13.93 21.87 -37.53
CA GLY A 864 -13.61 22.47 -36.25
C GLY A 864 -12.94 21.48 -35.28
N ASN A 865 -12.64 21.96 -34.07
CA ASN A 865 -12.05 21.11 -33.02
C ASN A 865 -13.00 19.97 -32.62
N VAL A 866 -12.43 18.81 -32.24
CA VAL A 866 -13.19 17.63 -31.80
C VAL A 866 -12.86 17.31 -30.36
N SER A 867 -13.88 17.14 -29.53
CA SER A 867 -13.77 16.67 -28.16
C SER A 867 -14.05 15.17 -28.12
N VAL A 868 -13.16 14.38 -27.51
CA VAL A 868 -13.31 12.92 -27.39
C VAL A 868 -13.57 12.55 -25.93
N THR A 869 -14.65 11.82 -25.68
CA THR A 869 -14.97 11.27 -24.36
C THR A 869 -14.63 9.79 -24.33
N VAL A 870 -13.75 9.38 -23.42
CA VAL A 870 -13.39 7.97 -23.16
C VAL A 870 -14.24 7.43 -22.02
N ALA A 871 -15.11 6.46 -22.28
CA ALA A 871 -15.93 5.79 -21.27
C ALA A 871 -15.41 4.37 -21.04
N ALA A 872 -15.55 3.87 -19.81
CA ALA A 872 -15.14 2.51 -19.48
C ALA A 872 -16.07 1.93 -18.40
N THR A 873 -16.29 0.61 -18.50
CA THR A 873 -17.10 -0.20 -17.60
C THR A 873 -16.36 -1.49 -17.27
N ASP A 874 -16.52 -1.97 -16.04
CA ASP A 874 -15.82 -3.13 -15.52
C ASP A 874 -16.71 -3.86 -14.49
N ASN A 875 -16.40 -5.11 -14.16
CA ASN A 875 -17.02 -5.85 -13.06
C ASN A 875 -16.53 -5.37 -11.68
N GLY A 876 -15.38 -4.70 -11.64
CA GLY A 876 -14.86 -3.94 -10.52
C GLY A 876 -14.89 -2.42 -10.78
N THR A 877 -13.94 -1.70 -10.20
CA THR A 877 -13.83 -0.24 -10.32
C THR A 877 -12.84 0.13 -11.42
N VAL A 878 -13.21 1.01 -12.35
CA VAL A 878 -12.27 1.57 -13.32
C VAL A 878 -11.33 2.57 -12.63
N SER A 879 -10.04 2.22 -12.50
CA SER A 879 -9.00 3.05 -11.89
C SER A 879 -8.56 4.20 -12.80
N SER A 880 -8.31 3.93 -14.08
CA SER A 880 -7.84 4.95 -15.01
C SER A 880 -8.43 4.80 -16.41
N ARG A 881 -8.47 5.93 -17.10
CA ARG A 881 -8.78 6.02 -18.53
C ARG A 881 -7.63 6.76 -19.16
N GLN A 882 -7.05 6.19 -20.21
CA GLN A 882 -5.85 6.72 -20.82
C GLN A 882 -6.02 6.84 -22.33
N TYR A 883 -5.30 7.79 -22.93
CA TYR A 883 -5.21 7.95 -24.36
C TYR A 883 -3.78 8.17 -24.84
N SER A 884 -3.54 7.95 -26.12
CA SER A 884 -2.28 8.22 -26.80
C SER A 884 -2.54 8.77 -28.20
N ILE A 885 -1.79 9.80 -28.57
CA ILE A 885 -1.79 10.38 -29.93
C ILE A 885 -0.46 10.18 -30.68
N ASN A 886 0.48 9.43 -30.11
CA ASN A 886 1.80 9.15 -30.70
C ASN A 886 2.06 7.65 -30.92
N GLY A 887 1.01 6.90 -31.28
CA GLY A 887 1.14 5.48 -31.60
C GLY A 887 1.43 4.56 -30.41
N GLY A 888 1.08 4.99 -29.19
CA GLY A 888 1.19 4.18 -27.97
C GLY A 888 2.52 4.31 -27.25
N GLN A 889 3.42 5.18 -27.73
CA GLN A 889 4.71 5.43 -27.08
C GLN A 889 4.56 6.10 -25.71
N THR A 890 3.55 6.97 -25.54
CA THR A 890 3.23 7.57 -24.24
C THR A 890 1.72 7.60 -24.03
N TRP A 891 1.28 7.22 -22.83
CA TRP A 891 -0.13 7.25 -22.42
C TRP A 891 -0.40 8.39 -21.45
N GLN A 892 -1.45 9.17 -21.71
CA GLN A 892 -1.89 10.30 -20.88
C GLN A 892 -3.26 10.01 -20.28
N ASN A 893 -3.57 10.55 -19.10
CA ASN A 893 -4.90 10.39 -18.50
C ASN A 893 -5.96 11.14 -19.32
N ALA A 894 -7.07 10.45 -19.62
CA ALA A 894 -8.21 11.00 -20.32
C ALA A 894 -9.11 11.79 -19.36
N ASN A 895 -8.75 13.06 -19.11
CA ASN A 895 -9.57 14.01 -18.37
C ASN A 895 -10.73 14.48 -19.26
N ASN A 896 -11.77 13.65 -19.36
CA ASN A 896 -12.85 13.86 -20.32
C ASN A 896 -13.49 15.26 -20.23
N PRO A 897 -13.79 15.90 -21.39
CA PRO A 897 -13.41 15.46 -22.73
C PRO A 897 -11.96 15.84 -23.09
N VAL A 898 -11.29 14.98 -23.88
CA VAL A 898 -9.97 15.27 -24.46
C VAL A 898 -10.13 16.06 -25.76
N ASN A 899 -9.53 17.25 -25.85
CA ASN A 899 -9.68 18.12 -27.02
C ASN A 899 -8.60 17.87 -28.08
N ILE A 900 -9.02 17.52 -29.28
CA ILE A 900 -8.17 17.40 -30.48
C ILE A 900 -8.35 18.66 -31.32
N THR A 901 -7.27 19.40 -31.49
CA THR A 901 -7.27 20.71 -32.15
C THR A 901 -6.32 20.80 -33.35
N ALA A 902 -5.41 19.84 -33.52
CA ALA A 902 -4.51 19.80 -34.67
C ALA A 902 -5.27 19.43 -35.95
N GLU A 903 -4.98 20.12 -37.05
CA GLU A 903 -5.49 19.76 -38.38
C GLU A 903 -4.80 18.49 -38.92
N GLY A 904 -5.45 17.83 -39.87
CA GLY A 904 -5.02 16.56 -40.44
C GLY A 904 -5.64 15.35 -39.75
N VAL A 905 -4.92 14.23 -39.78
CA VAL A 905 -5.38 12.94 -39.26
C VAL A 905 -4.69 12.65 -37.94
N THR A 906 -5.47 12.53 -36.87
CA THR A 906 -5.00 12.11 -35.54
C THR A 906 -5.49 10.69 -35.25
N THR A 907 -4.56 9.78 -35.00
CA THR A 907 -4.87 8.45 -34.46
C THR A 907 -4.94 8.54 -32.94
N PHE A 908 -6.15 8.41 -32.40
CA PHE A 908 -6.44 8.46 -30.97
C PHE A 908 -6.57 7.04 -30.42
N LEU A 909 -5.51 6.54 -29.81
CA LEU A 909 -5.54 5.27 -29.07
C LEU A 909 -6.11 5.52 -27.68
N TYR A 910 -6.88 4.58 -27.15
CA TYR A 910 -7.45 4.69 -25.81
C TYR A 910 -7.49 3.32 -25.11
N ARG A 911 -7.33 3.32 -23.80
CA ARG A 911 -7.45 2.13 -22.94
C ARG A 911 -7.96 2.52 -21.56
N ALA A 912 -8.40 1.55 -20.79
CA ALA A 912 -8.73 1.73 -19.39
C ALA A 912 -8.02 0.67 -18.55
N THR A 913 -7.80 0.98 -17.28
CA THR A 913 -7.27 0.05 -16.28
C THR A 913 -8.25 0.02 -15.12
N ASP A 914 -8.59 -1.16 -14.62
CA ASP A 914 -9.36 -1.29 -13.38
C ASP A 914 -8.47 -1.08 -12.14
N SER A 915 -9.08 -1.15 -10.95
CA SER A 915 -8.37 -1.20 -9.68
C SER A 915 -7.53 -2.48 -9.52
N GLY A 916 -7.85 -3.54 -10.27
CA GLY A 916 -7.12 -4.81 -10.44
C GLY A 916 -5.77 -4.72 -11.14
N GLY A 917 -5.50 -3.60 -11.83
CA GLY A 917 -4.36 -3.48 -12.74
C GLY A 917 -4.60 -4.12 -14.11
N ASN A 918 -5.75 -4.73 -14.35
CA ASN A 918 -6.12 -5.29 -15.64
C ASN A 918 -6.34 -4.15 -16.64
N VAL A 919 -5.65 -4.23 -17.78
CA VAL A 919 -5.73 -3.22 -18.83
C VAL A 919 -6.65 -3.71 -19.94
N SER A 920 -7.63 -2.90 -20.32
CA SER A 920 -8.51 -3.16 -21.45
C SER A 920 -7.69 -3.39 -22.74
N ALA A 921 -8.30 -4.08 -23.71
CA ALA A 921 -7.79 -4.00 -25.08
C ALA A 921 -7.68 -2.53 -25.52
N VAL A 922 -6.63 -2.20 -26.29
CA VAL A 922 -6.43 -0.85 -26.82
C VAL A 922 -7.44 -0.59 -27.94
N GLY A 923 -8.32 0.38 -27.71
CA GLY A 923 -9.21 0.91 -28.72
C GLY A 923 -8.52 1.96 -29.59
N THR A 924 -9.04 2.15 -30.81
CA THR A 924 -8.51 3.14 -31.76
C THR A 924 -9.67 3.95 -32.35
N LEU A 925 -9.53 5.27 -32.33
CA LEU A 925 -10.42 6.23 -32.98
C LEU A 925 -9.60 7.10 -33.93
N THR A 926 -10.06 7.27 -35.18
CA THR A 926 -9.44 8.22 -36.12
C THR A 926 -10.22 9.52 -36.08
N VAL A 927 -9.54 10.61 -35.72
CA VAL A 927 -10.10 11.97 -35.74
C VAL A 927 -9.49 12.72 -36.92
N ARG A 928 -10.32 13.25 -37.82
CA ARG A 928 -9.88 14.07 -38.96
C ARG A 928 -10.44 15.48 -38.84
N ILE A 929 -9.57 16.47 -38.85
CA ILE A 929 -9.91 17.90 -38.70
C ILE A 929 -9.30 18.67 -39.85
N ASP A 930 -10.09 19.55 -40.46
CA ASP A 930 -9.60 20.51 -41.43
C ASP A 930 -10.33 21.84 -41.23
N LYS A 931 -9.59 22.83 -40.72
CA LYS A 931 -10.09 24.18 -40.42
C LYS A 931 -9.63 25.17 -41.48
N THR A 932 -8.97 24.71 -42.53
CA THR A 932 -8.40 25.54 -43.57
C THR A 932 -9.35 25.53 -44.76
N ASN A 933 -9.65 26.71 -45.29
CA ASN A 933 -10.48 26.77 -46.49
C ASN A 933 -9.65 26.31 -47.71
N PRO A 934 -10.27 25.64 -48.71
CA PRO A 934 -9.56 25.30 -49.93
C PRO A 934 -9.16 26.56 -50.69
N THR A 935 -8.17 26.45 -51.56
CA THR A 935 -7.88 27.51 -52.55
C THR A 935 -8.81 27.36 -53.75
N ALA A 936 -9.23 28.49 -54.33
CA ALA A 936 -10.02 28.53 -55.55
C ALA A 936 -9.37 29.47 -56.57
N GLY A 937 -9.39 29.06 -57.84
CA GLY A 937 -8.96 29.85 -58.98
C GLY A 937 -9.86 29.60 -60.17
N VAL A 938 -10.01 30.60 -61.02
CA VAL A 938 -10.71 30.49 -62.31
C VAL A 938 -9.78 30.92 -63.43
N THR A 939 -9.71 30.12 -64.49
CA THR A 939 -8.90 30.35 -65.69
C THR A 939 -9.69 30.01 -66.95
N GLY A 940 -9.15 30.29 -68.14
CA GLY A 940 -9.84 30.05 -69.42
C GLY A 940 -10.93 31.07 -69.77
N VAL A 941 -11.19 32.02 -68.85
CA VAL A 941 -11.84 33.32 -69.08
C VAL A 941 -10.96 34.37 -68.43
N THR A 942 -10.61 35.43 -69.15
CA THR A 942 -9.81 36.56 -68.66
C THR A 942 -10.66 37.82 -68.54
N ALA A 943 -10.25 38.76 -67.69
CA ALA A 943 -10.93 40.04 -67.54
C ALA A 943 -10.67 40.95 -68.75
N THR A 944 -11.40 40.70 -69.84
CA THR A 944 -11.29 41.41 -71.12
C THR A 944 -12.66 41.48 -71.80
N GLU A 945 -12.72 42.21 -72.91
CA GLU A 945 -13.81 42.13 -73.87
C GLU A 945 -13.62 40.91 -74.78
N TYR A 946 -14.70 40.18 -75.02
CA TYR A 946 -14.82 39.08 -75.96
C TYR A 946 -15.92 39.39 -76.97
N GLY A 947 -15.72 38.98 -78.22
CA GLY A 947 -16.78 39.03 -79.21
C GLY A 947 -17.83 37.94 -78.98
N THR A 948 -19.07 38.17 -79.42
CA THR A 948 -20.16 37.18 -79.44
C THR A 948 -19.78 35.89 -80.18
N ALA A 949 -18.82 35.99 -81.11
CA ALA A 949 -18.26 34.86 -81.84
C ALA A 949 -17.25 34.05 -81.03
N ASP A 950 -16.73 34.56 -79.91
CA ASP A 950 -15.73 33.84 -79.14
C ASP A 950 -16.32 32.64 -78.39
N VAL A 951 -15.44 31.69 -78.07
CA VAL A 951 -15.74 30.52 -77.24
C VAL A 951 -14.74 30.53 -76.11
N VAL A 952 -15.23 30.52 -74.88
CA VAL A 952 -14.38 30.44 -73.68
C VAL A 952 -14.45 29.03 -73.10
N THR A 953 -13.44 28.61 -72.36
CA THR A 953 -13.45 27.31 -71.66
C THR A 953 -13.23 27.59 -70.18
N PRO A 954 -14.29 27.82 -69.39
CA PRO A 954 -14.15 28.10 -67.96
C PRO A 954 -13.46 26.93 -67.27
N VAL A 955 -12.35 27.16 -66.58
CA VAL A 955 -11.64 26.13 -65.80
C VAL A 955 -11.59 26.59 -64.36
N VAL A 956 -12.05 25.72 -63.46
CA VAL A 956 -11.92 25.92 -62.01
C VAL A 956 -10.74 25.08 -61.54
N THR A 957 -9.83 25.71 -60.82
CA THR A 957 -8.71 25.05 -60.15
C THR A 957 -8.86 25.23 -58.65
N GLY A 958 -8.49 24.22 -57.88
CA GLY A 958 -8.44 24.32 -56.43
C GLY A 958 -7.49 23.30 -55.83
N ALA A 959 -6.95 23.64 -54.68
CA ALA A 959 -6.09 22.78 -53.88
C ALA A 959 -6.48 22.90 -52.42
N ASP A 960 -6.44 21.78 -51.72
CA ASP A 960 -6.58 21.70 -50.28
C ASP A 960 -5.51 20.77 -49.70
N ALA A 961 -4.95 21.14 -48.55
CA ALA A 961 -3.78 20.48 -47.96
C ALA A 961 -4.15 19.30 -47.04
N HIS A 962 -5.41 19.17 -46.62
CA HIS A 962 -5.81 18.21 -45.60
C HIS A 962 -6.96 17.31 -46.04
N SER A 963 -8.17 17.82 -46.11
CA SER A 963 -9.35 17.03 -46.46
C SER A 963 -9.43 16.68 -47.95
N GLY A 964 -8.74 17.44 -48.79
CA GLY A 964 -8.79 17.37 -50.24
C GLY A 964 -10.09 17.97 -50.79
N ILE A 965 -10.18 18.07 -52.12
CA ILE A 965 -11.35 18.66 -52.76
C ILE A 965 -12.50 17.65 -52.84
N ASP A 966 -13.71 18.09 -52.50
CA ASP A 966 -14.97 17.37 -52.66
C ASP A 966 -15.60 17.71 -54.01
N THR A 967 -15.84 19.01 -54.27
CA THR A 967 -16.46 19.47 -55.52
C THR A 967 -15.82 20.74 -56.04
N MET A 968 -15.82 20.88 -57.37
CA MET A 968 -15.50 22.11 -58.08
C MET A 968 -16.64 22.40 -59.05
N THR A 969 -17.26 23.57 -58.92
CA THR A 969 -18.38 23.99 -59.77
C THR A 969 -18.12 25.38 -60.33
N ALA A 970 -18.74 25.69 -61.46
CA ALA A 970 -18.68 27.03 -62.07
C ALA A 970 -20.06 27.52 -62.46
N THR A 971 -20.28 28.82 -62.34
CA THR A 971 -21.47 29.50 -62.87
C THR A 971 -21.06 30.74 -63.66
N ILE A 972 -21.81 31.06 -64.71
CA ILE A 972 -21.76 32.38 -65.37
C ILE A 972 -23.08 33.08 -65.08
N ASP A 973 -23.03 34.23 -64.42
CA ASP A 973 -24.19 35.00 -63.93
C ASP A 973 -25.19 34.19 -63.10
N GLY A 974 -24.68 33.21 -62.35
CA GLY A 974 -25.49 32.31 -61.52
C GLY A 974 -25.99 31.05 -62.24
N GLU A 975 -25.90 30.97 -63.57
CA GLU A 975 -26.26 29.77 -64.33
C GLU A 975 -25.10 28.78 -64.41
N PRO A 976 -25.34 27.46 -64.20
CA PRO A 976 -24.27 26.47 -64.12
C PRO A 976 -23.58 26.24 -65.47
N VAL A 977 -22.25 26.20 -65.43
CA VAL A 977 -21.41 25.79 -66.58
C VAL A 977 -20.49 24.65 -66.16
N THR A 978 -20.17 23.77 -67.10
CA THR A 978 -19.28 22.62 -66.84
C THR A 978 -17.82 23.07 -66.96
N PRO A 979 -17.02 23.04 -65.87
CA PRO A 979 -15.60 23.39 -65.95
C PRO A 979 -14.85 22.50 -66.95
N GLY A 980 -13.94 23.09 -67.72
CA GLY A 980 -13.14 22.43 -68.75
C GLY A 980 -13.87 22.16 -70.06
N GLN A 981 -15.14 22.57 -70.21
CA GLN A 981 -15.88 22.44 -71.46
C GLN A 981 -16.04 23.80 -72.17
N PRO A 982 -15.98 23.84 -73.51
CA PRO A 982 -16.22 25.05 -74.27
C PRO A 982 -17.63 25.62 -74.04
N PHE A 983 -17.71 26.93 -73.85
CA PHE A 983 -18.93 27.69 -73.66
C PHE A 983 -19.02 28.79 -74.73
N GLU A 984 -20.08 28.73 -75.52
CA GLU A 984 -20.33 29.63 -76.65
C GLU A 984 -20.87 30.98 -76.15
N LEU A 985 -20.14 32.08 -76.37
CA LEU A 985 -20.52 33.39 -75.82
C LEU A 985 -21.76 34.01 -76.46
N TRP A 986 -22.13 33.61 -77.68
CA TRP A 986 -23.36 34.09 -78.32
C TRP A 986 -24.64 33.80 -77.50
N LYS A 987 -24.57 32.83 -76.57
CA LYS A 987 -25.66 32.48 -75.65
C LYS A 987 -25.85 33.48 -74.51
N LEU A 988 -24.86 34.30 -74.19
CA LEU A 988 -24.97 35.36 -73.18
C LEU A 988 -25.54 36.64 -73.81
N SER A 989 -26.14 37.52 -73.02
CA SER A 989 -26.45 38.88 -73.47
C SER A 989 -25.16 39.66 -73.81
N LEU A 990 -25.29 40.84 -74.43
CA LEU A 990 -24.15 41.76 -74.52
C LEU A 990 -24.02 42.53 -73.20
N GLY A 991 -22.79 42.84 -72.78
CA GLY A 991 -22.52 43.54 -71.52
C GLY A 991 -21.58 42.78 -70.57
N GLU A 992 -21.55 43.17 -69.30
CA GLU A 992 -20.71 42.55 -68.27
C GLU A 992 -21.30 41.23 -67.77
N HIS A 993 -20.44 40.22 -67.64
CA HIS A 993 -20.73 38.88 -67.15
C HIS A 993 -19.72 38.49 -66.06
N THR A 994 -20.15 37.67 -65.11
CA THR A 994 -19.27 37.17 -64.04
C THR A 994 -19.23 35.65 -64.07
N LEU A 995 -18.03 35.09 -64.30
CA LEU A 995 -17.74 33.69 -64.03
C LEU A 995 -17.35 33.54 -62.56
N VAL A 996 -18.04 32.67 -61.82
CA VAL A 996 -17.73 32.30 -60.44
C VAL A 996 -17.38 30.81 -60.38
N GLY A 997 -16.16 30.49 -59.98
CA GLY A 997 -15.74 29.15 -59.62
C GLY A 997 -15.86 28.94 -58.12
N THR A 998 -16.52 27.86 -57.71
CA THR A 998 -16.69 27.48 -56.30
C THR A 998 -15.98 26.15 -56.06
N VAL A 999 -15.09 26.13 -55.07
CA VAL A 999 -14.35 24.94 -54.64
C VAL A 999 -14.79 24.61 -53.22
N LYS A 1000 -15.25 23.38 -53.01
CA LYS A 1000 -15.60 22.85 -51.69
C LYS A 1000 -14.69 21.69 -51.33
N ASP A 1001 -14.13 21.71 -50.14
CA ASP A 1001 -13.31 20.62 -49.61
C ASP A 1001 -14.15 19.49 -48.96
N LYS A 1002 -13.51 18.40 -48.55
CA LYS A 1002 -14.21 17.27 -47.92
C LYS A 1002 -14.62 17.54 -46.47
N ALA A 1003 -14.04 18.53 -45.80
CA ALA A 1003 -14.51 18.99 -44.49
C ALA A 1003 -15.78 19.84 -44.58
N GLY A 1004 -16.13 20.31 -45.77
CA GLY A 1004 -17.35 21.06 -46.05
C GLY A 1004 -17.12 22.56 -46.22
N ARG A 1005 -15.88 23.04 -46.15
CA ARG A 1005 -15.56 24.46 -46.33
C ARG A 1005 -15.50 24.79 -47.80
N THR A 1006 -15.86 26.03 -48.11
CA THR A 1006 -16.06 26.48 -49.50
C THR A 1006 -15.33 27.80 -49.72
N THR A 1007 -14.64 27.91 -50.86
CA THR A 1007 -14.00 29.13 -51.34
C THR A 1007 -14.45 29.42 -52.76
N THR A 1008 -14.67 30.70 -53.08
CA THR A 1008 -15.02 31.13 -54.43
C THR A 1008 -13.91 31.98 -55.04
N ALA A 1009 -13.77 31.89 -56.36
CA ALA A 1009 -12.95 32.78 -57.18
C ALA A 1009 -13.81 33.27 -58.34
N GLN A 1010 -13.62 34.53 -58.76
CA GLN A 1010 -14.44 35.11 -59.82
C GLN A 1010 -13.61 35.92 -60.81
N VAL A 1011 -14.07 35.95 -62.06
CA VAL A 1011 -13.57 36.82 -63.12
C VAL A 1011 -14.75 37.50 -63.81
N LYS A 1012 -14.63 38.80 -64.00
CA LYS A 1012 -15.59 39.60 -64.76
C LYS A 1012 -15.08 39.82 -66.18
N PHE A 1013 -15.92 39.63 -67.17
CA PHE A 1013 -15.61 39.85 -68.58
C PHE A 1013 -16.80 40.50 -69.29
N THR A 1014 -16.58 41.05 -70.48
CA THR A 1014 -17.64 41.73 -71.23
C THR A 1014 -17.83 41.06 -72.59
N VAL A 1015 -19.07 40.82 -72.99
CA VAL A 1015 -19.40 40.31 -74.33
C VAL A 1015 -19.90 41.45 -75.20
N THR A 1016 -19.23 41.65 -76.34
CA THR A 1016 -19.56 42.66 -77.36
C THR A 1016 -19.91 41.98 -78.68
N THR A 1017 -20.28 42.75 -79.69
CA THR A 1017 -20.49 42.25 -81.04
C THR A 1017 -19.93 43.23 -82.06
N SER A 1018 -19.62 42.73 -83.25
CA SER A 1018 -19.10 43.49 -84.38
C SER A 1018 -19.49 42.81 -85.68
N TYR A 1019 -19.29 43.50 -86.81
CA TYR A 1019 -19.45 42.88 -88.13
C TYR A 1019 -18.52 41.67 -88.29
N GLU A 1020 -17.28 41.77 -87.82
CA GLU A 1020 -16.29 40.68 -87.89
C GLU A 1020 -16.71 39.47 -87.05
N ASP A 1021 -17.31 39.69 -85.88
CA ASP A 1021 -17.85 38.63 -85.04
C ASP A 1021 -18.97 37.88 -85.77
N LEU A 1022 -19.96 38.58 -86.31
CA LEU A 1022 -21.07 37.93 -87.01
C LEU A 1022 -20.60 37.22 -88.29
N GLU A 1023 -19.65 37.81 -89.02
CA GLU A 1023 -19.02 37.17 -90.19
C GLU A 1023 -18.24 35.90 -89.84
N THR A 1024 -17.72 35.80 -88.62
CA THR A 1024 -17.01 34.63 -88.10
C THR A 1024 -17.98 33.58 -87.53
N LEU A 1025 -19.00 34.03 -86.80
CA LEU A 1025 -19.95 33.17 -86.10
C LEU A 1025 -20.88 32.43 -87.06
N ILE A 1026 -21.39 33.11 -88.10
CA ILE A 1026 -22.36 32.51 -89.04
C ILE A 1026 -21.80 31.29 -89.79
N PRO A 1027 -20.58 31.32 -90.38
CA PRO A 1027 -19.96 30.14 -90.96
C PRO A 1027 -19.78 29.00 -89.95
N ARG A 1028 -19.34 29.30 -88.72
CA ARG A 1028 -19.16 28.28 -87.68
C ARG A 1028 -20.47 27.60 -87.32
N LEU A 1029 -21.55 28.36 -87.17
CA LEU A 1029 -22.88 27.84 -86.88
C LEU A 1029 -23.47 27.06 -88.07
N ARG A 1030 -23.17 27.46 -89.30
CA ARG A 1030 -23.51 26.68 -90.50
C ARG A 1030 -22.82 25.32 -90.47
N ASP A 1031 -21.52 25.29 -90.20
CA ASP A 1031 -20.74 24.05 -90.21
C ASP A 1031 -21.15 23.12 -89.06
N ALA A 1032 -21.63 23.69 -87.95
CA ALA A 1032 -22.29 22.96 -86.86
C ALA A 1032 -23.75 22.52 -87.18
N GLY A 1033 -24.26 22.79 -88.38
CA GLY A 1033 -25.62 22.44 -88.81
C GLY A 1033 -26.75 23.27 -88.18
N LYS A 1034 -26.43 24.37 -87.49
CA LYS A 1034 -27.39 25.26 -86.81
C LYS A 1034 -28.03 26.28 -87.77
N ILE A 1035 -27.35 26.61 -88.86
CA ILE A 1035 -27.81 27.48 -89.94
C ILE A 1035 -27.72 26.71 -91.26
N THR A 1036 -28.71 26.84 -92.14
CA THR A 1036 -28.64 26.19 -93.47
C THR A 1036 -27.64 26.91 -94.38
N ALA A 1037 -27.05 26.22 -95.35
CA ALA A 1037 -26.08 26.82 -96.27
C ALA A 1037 -26.63 28.07 -97.01
N ASN A 1038 -27.90 28.02 -97.40
CA ASN A 1038 -28.60 29.16 -98.01
C ASN A 1038 -28.81 30.30 -97.01
N GLY A 1039 -29.18 29.96 -95.77
CA GLY A 1039 -29.34 30.94 -94.68
C GLY A 1039 -28.04 31.67 -94.37
N ALA A 1040 -26.93 30.94 -94.20
CA ALA A 1040 -25.62 31.52 -93.91
C ALA A 1040 -25.14 32.43 -95.06
N THR A 1041 -25.36 32.04 -96.31
CA THR A 1041 -25.01 32.84 -97.48
C THR A 1041 -25.81 34.14 -97.52
N ALA A 1042 -27.14 34.07 -97.31
CA ALA A 1042 -28.00 35.25 -97.30
C ALA A 1042 -27.64 36.23 -96.17
N LEU A 1043 -27.41 35.70 -94.96
CA LEU A 1043 -27.02 36.48 -93.79
C LEU A 1043 -25.64 37.16 -93.97
N LEU A 1044 -24.65 36.43 -94.49
CA LEU A 1044 -23.31 37.01 -94.77
C LEU A 1044 -23.35 38.08 -95.86
N ASN A 1045 -24.15 37.90 -96.91
CA ASN A 1045 -24.29 38.93 -97.94
C ASN A 1045 -24.84 40.24 -97.36
N HIS A 1046 -25.89 40.16 -96.53
CA HIS A 1046 -26.42 41.35 -95.86
C HIS A 1046 -25.39 42.03 -94.93
N LEU A 1047 -24.58 41.27 -94.17
CA LEU A 1047 -23.53 41.85 -93.33
C LEU A 1047 -22.45 42.55 -94.16
N ARG A 1048 -21.97 41.90 -95.23
CA ARG A 1048 -20.94 42.45 -96.13
C ARG A 1048 -21.43 43.67 -96.88
N ASP A 1049 -22.67 43.64 -97.39
CA ASP A 1049 -23.28 44.77 -98.09
C ASP A 1049 -23.54 45.94 -97.14
N ALA A 1050 -23.89 45.66 -95.88
CA ALA A 1050 -23.99 46.67 -94.84
C ALA A 1050 -22.62 47.32 -94.53
N GLN A 1051 -21.58 46.51 -94.32
CA GLN A 1051 -20.22 46.99 -94.04
C GLN A 1051 -19.64 47.76 -95.24
N HIS A 1052 -19.86 47.27 -96.47
CA HIS A 1052 -19.47 47.97 -97.70
C HIS A 1052 -20.20 49.32 -97.83
N SER A 1053 -21.49 49.37 -97.52
CA SER A 1053 -22.27 50.61 -97.52
C SER A 1053 -21.74 51.63 -96.49
N LEU A 1054 -21.32 51.20 -95.30
CA LEU A 1054 -20.65 52.07 -94.33
C LEU A 1054 -19.31 52.60 -94.83
N SER A 1055 -18.50 51.76 -95.49
CA SER A 1055 -17.21 52.18 -96.09
C SER A 1055 -17.37 53.27 -97.17
N LEU A 1056 -18.55 53.33 -97.80
CA LEU A 1056 -18.93 54.36 -98.78
C LEU A 1056 -19.65 55.56 -98.14
N ASN A 1057 -19.69 55.67 -96.81
CA ASN A 1057 -20.38 56.70 -96.03
C ASN A 1057 -21.90 56.76 -96.32
N LYS A 1058 -22.56 55.61 -96.48
CA LYS A 1058 -24.01 55.47 -96.73
C LYS A 1058 -24.74 54.78 -95.57
N PRO A 1059 -24.92 55.45 -94.41
CA PRO A 1059 -25.50 54.83 -93.21
C PRO A 1059 -26.95 54.35 -93.42
N SER A 1060 -27.77 55.05 -94.21
CA SER A 1060 -29.14 54.61 -94.49
C SER A 1060 -29.21 53.29 -95.29
N ALA A 1061 -28.25 53.06 -96.19
CA ALA A 1061 -28.17 51.81 -96.94
C ALA A 1061 -27.68 50.66 -96.03
N ALA A 1062 -26.69 50.90 -95.18
CA ALA A 1062 -26.21 49.93 -94.21
C ALA A 1062 -27.30 49.51 -93.20
N ARG A 1063 -28.10 50.47 -92.70
CA ARG A 1063 -29.28 50.16 -91.87
C ARG A 1063 -30.32 49.34 -92.63
N SER A 1064 -30.53 49.58 -93.93
CA SER A 1064 -31.45 48.78 -94.75
C SER A 1064 -30.98 47.32 -94.88
N GLU A 1065 -29.67 47.11 -95.06
CA GLU A 1065 -29.08 45.78 -95.16
C GLU A 1065 -29.09 45.03 -93.82
N LEU A 1066 -28.78 45.67 -92.69
CA LEU A 1066 -28.94 45.04 -91.36
C LEU A 1066 -30.42 44.74 -91.02
N ASN A 1067 -31.37 45.59 -91.44
CA ASN A 1067 -32.79 45.24 -91.35
C ASN A 1067 -33.16 44.07 -92.28
N GLY A 1068 -32.49 43.94 -93.43
CA GLY A 1068 -32.57 42.78 -94.32
C GLY A 1068 -32.04 41.51 -93.65
N PHE A 1069 -30.91 41.60 -92.93
CA PHE A 1069 -30.35 40.54 -92.12
C PHE A 1069 -31.35 40.04 -91.06
N ILE A 1070 -31.94 40.94 -90.28
CA ILE A 1070 -32.95 40.59 -89.25
C ILE A 1070 -34.19 39.93 -89.88
N ARG A 1071 -34.69 40.45 -91.02
CA ARG A 1071 -35.79 39.81 -91.75
C ARG A 1071 -35.43 38.41 -92.22
N THR A 1072 -34.20 38.21 -92.69
CA THR A 1072 -33.70 36.90 -93.14
C THR A 1072 -33.58 35.91 -91.97
N LEU A 1073 -33.17 36.37 -90.78
CA LEU A 1073 -33.18 35.54 -89.56
C LEU A 1073 -34.57 35.02 -89.22
N SER A 1074 -35.63 35.82 -89.42
CA SER A 1074 -37.02 35.43 -89.11
C SER A 1074 -37.54 34.24 -89.95
N GLN A 1075 -36.86 33.91 -91.06
CA GLN A 1075 -37.22 32.80 -91.93
C GLN A 1075 -36.69 31.47 -91.36
N ARG A 1076 -37.61 30.61 -90.91
CA ARG A 1076 -37.28 29.34 -90.23
C ARG A 1076 -36.55 28.32 -91.11
N ASP A 1077 -36.61 28.48 -92.43
CA ASP A 1077 -35.88 27.65 -93.39
C ASP A 1077 -34.37 27.98 -93.43
N TYR A 1078 -33.96 29.12 -92.86
CA TYR A 1078 -32.59 29.60 -92.82
C TYR A 1078 -31.91 29.38 -91.47
N VAL A 1079 -32.58 29.72 -90.37
CA VAL A 1079 -32.11 29.44 -89.01
C VAL A 1079 -33.24 28.78 -88.23
N LYS A 1080 -33.12 27.47 -87.95
CA LYS A 1080 -34.19 26.70 -87.30
C LYS A 1080 -34.26 26.94 -85.79
N ASP A 1081 -33.11 27.16 -85.17
CA ASP A 1081 -32.95 27.34 -83.72
C ASP A 1081 -33.45 28.73 -83.29
N ALA A 1082 -34.37 28.77 -82.31
CA ALA A 1082 -35.02 30.01 -81.88
C ALA A 1082 -34.11 30.90 -81.00
N GLU A 1083 -33.29 30.27 -80.16
CA GLU A 1083 -32.35 30.96 -79.29
C GLU A 1083 -31.24 31.60 -80.13
N LEU A 1084 -30.75 30.87 -81.13
CA LEU A 1084 -29.75 31.39 -82.04
C LEU A 1084 -30.28 32.56 -82.90
N ARG A 1085 -31.53 32.50 -83.37
CA ARG A 1085 -32.15 33.64 -84.07
C ARG A 1085 -32.17 34.87 -83.19
N ALA A 1086 -32.57 34.73 -81.93
CA ALA A 1086 -32.63 35.85 -80.99
C ALA A 1086 -31.24 36.43 -80.70
N ALA A 1087 -30.19 35.59 -80.60
CA ALA A 1087 -28.82 36.04 -80.43
C ALA A 1087 -28.30 36.83 -81.64
N LEU A 1088 -28.45 36.30 -82.85
CA LEU A 1088 -28.02 37.00 -84.08
C LEU A 1088 -28.82 38.28 -84.33
N GLU A 1089 -30.11 38.30 -83.96
CA GLU A 1089 -30.96 39.49 -84.04
C GLU A 1089 -30.54 40.55 -83.02
N ARG A 1090 -30.25 40.16 -81.77
CA ARG A 1090 -29.67 41.04 -80.75
C ARG A 1090 -28.39 41.70 -81.28
N ASP A 1091 -27.50 40.90 -81.85
CA ASP A 1091 -26.20 41.38 -82.32
C ASP A 1091 -26.35 42.34 -83.53
N ALA A 1092 -27.24 42.02 -84.48
CA ALA A 1092 -27.56 42.91 -85.58
C ALA A 1092 -28.22 44.22 -85.12
N ASN A 1093 -29.06 44.17 -84.08
CA ASN A 1093 -29.66 45.36 -83.47
C ASN A 1093 -28.63 46.24 -82.75
N GLN A 1094 -27.62 45.64 -82.10
CA GLN A 1094 -26.51 46.38 -81.53
C GLN A 1094 -25.72 47.11 -82.62
N LEU A 1095 -25.36 46.43 -83.72
CA LEU A 1095 -24.70 47.07 -84.86
C LEU A 1095 -25.55 48.17 -85.49
N LEU A 1096 -26.88 48.00 -85.56
CA LEU A 1096 -27.80 49.04 -86.02
C LEU A 1096 -27.79 50.29 -85.13
N SER A 1097 -27.58 50.12 -83.82
CA SER A 1097 -27.52 51.23 -82.86
C SER A 1097 -26.22 52.05 -82.95
N GLU A 1098 -25.18 51.47 -83.57
CA GLU A 1098 -23.85 52.07 -83.76
C GLU A 1098 -23.72 52.84 -85.09
N ILE A 1099 -24.66 52.67 -86.02
CA ILE A 1099 -24.80 53.43 -87.29
C ILE A 1099 -25.74 54.60 -87.08
#